data_AF-A0A940BP45-F1
#
_entry.id   AF-A0A940BP45-F1
#
_cell.length_a   1.000
_cell.length_b   1.000
_cell.length_c   1.000
_cell.angle_alpha   90.00
_cell.angle_beta   90.00
_cell.angle_gamma   90.00
#
_symmetry.space_group_name_H-M   'P 1'
#
loop_
_entity.id
_entity.type
_entity.pdbx_description
1 polymer ?
#
loop_
_entity_poly.entity_id
_entity_poly.type
_entity_poly.pdbx_seq_one_letter_code
_entity_poly.pdbx_strand_id
1 'polypeptide(L)'
;MKRFVKRMIVGALACGFLLAGFSPVTANAKGIDKPTGHVTPYEKYGDLKVAEDSSTGYMQLCDENGNPVQLKGMSTFGLQWGDGNWILNDAAFDALAYDWNCDIIRLAMYVTETGYADDPAAGLERVEQGIQLATERGMYVLVDWHILSPGDPTNEVYLNAGKNLPVYTDIKEAHPDYNGAQLFFAYLSEKYGDQGNVLFETANEPNGLGSEAAAASVWSEKLLPYHQGVVNAIRDYDKDPNPNIVICGTDNWSQFVDAPVSDPVVDPAVANGSALDDQIMYTVHFYAGTHDTEPDEDGNYWLGSKIEKALEGGIAVFCTEWGTSEATGDGGPYINYAERWLDFLADMKISWCSWSLALKNEISASMLKTATKEPIDLDDDGIPNWDTATDGTNTDLSITGLYVRSKIRGDVAPMFGSSVNILDFEDGSTNASVQSYTDGEGNPGAYNAENYPLSVTTLSDGNKVLEAGEISGGPWSGARISFQDLGTAYSLYSDLTFDVYLPDGTSLVNDKFEIQPIIQTEKLNWWGQLSQITLTPSDFALDDSTGLMKATAKVNYDSIKAADDKLGHITLLFGDTKGFYLDNIGLEMFYNGDISSKPVVPDQPGSFLYLPFYFENDQREGWKPDGDSKIDYQTISIDEIDEYDHAMSFPAKLEVGKNDWEDGVRLTSPFGICSLEDSKEYIAFAMNIYVDKDKATTGKIGIEVCPIPDGDGWWYQAGQIVIDPVNGGTPVTTPGGRELLKFSGFVPLNKDIENYGEYTHPDNVPLRNIVLALHNLDSDFDGRIYYDNITLVDRYIGFADGEFAIGQHSDIIFPLAMKDDAKKNQVILAAYALSNYDLTNEMLERNNATFLDIVNKLEPGDLGTDDLYYIINNYSRLNEDKVADGDESAFSDIEAMKNKLKELGAGDEDLKAIVSPAIEQLLKNLDKLKEENKAISEEIDNLKKSGDSKVKALEDEKAKLEAKIAEQEALIKKLQEEAALKVGDEETVGKGVYKITAADEVTLVKPTKTTLTSFTIGSTVKLSDGKDYKVTAISAGAFKSNKKLTKVTIGANVAKIGKNAFNGCKKLKTITVKTDKLTTKNVGAGAFKGIKKKATFKVPKAKVKAYKKLFKKKGAKSPKVKASK
;
A
#
# COMPACT_ATOMS: atom_id res chain seq x y z
N MET A 1 -21.59 69.52 -22.44
CA MET A 1 -20.60 70.62 -22.34
C MET A 1 -20.80 71.38 -21.03
N LYS A 2 -19.76 71.50 -20.19
CA LYS A 2 -19.68 72.33 -18.96
C LYS A 2 -20.76 72.17 -17.86
N ARG A 3 -20.56 71.20 -16.96
CA ARG A 3 -20.65 71.45 -15.50
C ARG A 3 -19.41 70.86 -14.82
N PHE A 4 -18.33 71.62 -14.92
CA PHE A 4 -17.00 71.28 -14.47
C PHE A 4 -16.75 71.92 -13.09
N VAL A 5 -16.25 71.12 -12.14
CA VAL A 5 -15.29 71.51 -11.08
C VAL A 5 -15.77 72.29 -9.82
N LYS A 6 -15.19 71.87 -8.67
CA LYS A 6 -15.02 72.51 -7.34
C LYS A 6 -16.17 72.50 -6.30
N ARG A 7 -16.07 71.56 -5.34
CA ARG A 7 -15.98 71.74 -3.86
C ARG A 7 -15.89 70.35 -3.20
N MET A 8 -14.75 69.90 -2.66
CA MET A 8 -14.09 70.26 -1.39
C MET A 8 -14.91 70.07 -0.09
N ILE A 9 -14.48 69.07 0.69
CA ILE A 9 -14.20 69.12 2.15
C ILE A 9 -15.36 68.98 3.16
N VAL A 10 -15.33 67.80 3.84
CA VAL A 10 -15.61 67.51 5.27
C VAL A 10 -17.01 67.73 5.87
N GLY A 11 -17.49 66.71 6.60
CA GLY A 11 -18.39 66.88 7.76
C GLY A 11 -19.48 65.82 7.91
N ALA A 12 -19.24 64.80 8.74
CA ALA A 12 -20.22 63.75 9.07
C ALA A 12 -21.32 64.23 10.04
N LEU A 13 -22.51 63.59 10.01
CA LEU A 13 -23.33 63.29 11.21
C LEU A 13 -24.57 62.40 10.94
N ALA A 14 -24.45 61.14 11.37
CA ALA A 14 -25.41 60.30 12.12
C ALA A 14 -26.84 59.91 11.62
N CYS A 15 -27.17 58.64 11.93
CA CYS A 15 -28.50 57.99 12.06
C CYS A 15 -29.34 57.74 10.79
N GLY A 16 -29.94 56.57 10.56
CA GLY A 16 -29.86 55.28 11.29
C GLY A 16 -31.00 54.30 10.93
N PHE A 17 -30.71 52.99 10.93
CA PHE A 17 -31.61 51.81 10.98
C PHE A 17 -32.82 51.67 10.02
N LEU A 18 -32.82 50.59 9.22
CA LEU A 18 -33.64 49.39 9.51
C LEU A 18 -33.23 48.16 8.67
N LEU A 19 -33.37 46.96 9.25
CA LEU A 19 -32.88 45.67 8.72
C LEU A 19 -33.91 44.88 7.90
N ALA A 20 -33.44 44.04 6.97
CA ALA A 20 -33.76 42.61 6.81
C ALA A 20 -33.12 42.06 5.52
N GLY A 21 -32.42 40.92 5.49
CA GLY A 21 -31.97 40.07 6.59
C GLY A 21 -31.17 38.87 6.05
N PHE A 22 -29.92 38.75 6.45
CA PHE A 22 -29.12 37.53 6.41
C PHE A 22 -28.59 37.27 7.81
N SER A 23 -28.44 36.00 8.20
CA SER A 23 -27.90 35.64 9.52
C SER A 23 -26.50 36.23 9.69
N PRO A 24 -26.12 36.70 10.90
CA PRO A 24 -24.76 37.13 11.13
C PRO A 24 -23.84 35.92 11.01
N VAL A 25 -22.97 35.93 10.00
CA VAL A 25 -21.66 35.28 10.14
C VAL A 25 -21.03 35.89 11.38
N THR A 26 -20.60 35.04 12.31
CA THR A 26 -19.89 35.49 13.52
C THR A 26 -18.69 36.32 13.11
N ALA A 27 -18.44 37.42 13.83
CA ALA A 27 -17.30 38.27 13.52
C ALA A 27 -16.01 37.46 13.68
N ASN A 28 -15.35 37.13 12.57
CA ASN A 28 -13.95 36.73 12.59
C ASN A 28 -13.15 37.86 13.24
N ALA A 29 -12.19 37.49 14.08
CA ALA A 29 -11.21 38.46 14.54
C ALA A 29 -10.46 38.99 13.30
N LYS A 30 -10.34 40.31 13.19
CA LYS A 30 -9.46 40.93 12.19
C LYS A 30 -8.03 40.42 12.45
N GLY A 31 -7.32 40.02 11.40
CA GLY A 31 -5.91 39.61 11.48
C GLY A 31 -5.02 40.67 12.13
N ILE A 32 -3.81 40.27 12.51
CA ILE A 32 -2.87 41.15 13.22
C ILE A 32 -2.45 42.33 12.32
N ASP A 33 -2.13 43.46 12.94
CA ASP A 33 -1.47 44.54 12.20
C ASP A 33 0.00 44.14 11.94
N LYS A 34 0.56 44.49 10.77
CA LYS A 34 1.93 44.13 10.36
C LYS A 34 2.95 44.35 11.49
N PRO A 35 3.78 43.35 11.86
CA PRO A 35 4.77 43.46 12.92
C PRO A 35 5.76 44.61 12.74
N THR A 36 6.23 45.19 13.86
CA THR A 36 7.06 46.40 13.84
C THR A 36 8.47 46.10 13.34
N GLY A 37 8.78 46.55 12.12
CA GLY A 37 10.08 46.33 11.48
C GLY A 37 10.05 45.26 10.39
N HIS A 38 8.94 44.53 10.23
CA HIS A 38 8.73 43.64 9.09
C HIS A 38 8.56 44.47 7.80
N VAL A 39 9.25 44.06 6.73
CA VAL A 39 9.17 44.66 5.40
C VAL A 39 8.50 43.64 4.49
N THR A 40 7.34 44.00 3.95
CA THR A 40 6.57 43.05 3.11
C THR A 40 7.27 42.81 1.77
N PRO A 41 7.01 41.68 1.11
CA PRO A 41 7.50 41.41 -0.24
C PRO A 41 7.21 42.55 -1.23
N TYR A 42 5.98 43.09 -1.21
CA TYR A 42 5.61 44.20 -2.09
C TYR A 42 6.28 45.54 -1.69
N GLU A 43 6.50 45.82 -0.39
CA GLU A 43 7.32 46.96 0.04
C GLU A 43 8.80 46.84 -0.37
N LYS A 44 9.28 45.61 -0.58
CA LYS A 44 10.67 45.28 -0.90
C LYS A 44 10.98 45.32 -2.40
N TYR A 45 10.06 44.82 -3.24
CA TYR A 45 10.29 44.67 -4.69
C TYR A 45 9.38 45.54 -5.58
N GLY A 46 8.28 46.08 -5.06
CA GLY A 46 7.36 46.96 -5.81
C GLY A 46 6.62 46.24 -6.95
N ASP A 47 6.29 46.97 -8.02
CA ASP A 47 5.67 46.39 -9.21
C ASP A 47 6.71 45.52 -9.96
N LEU A 48 6.46 44.22 -10.02
CA LEU A 48 7.36 43.28 -10.66
C LEU A 48 7.36 43.43 -12.18
N LYS A 49 8.47 43.05 -12.81
CA LYS A 49 8.57 42.96 -14.27
C LYS A 49 9.43 41.80 -14.73
N VAL A 50 9.19 41.35 -15.96
CA VAL A 50 10.07 40.42 -16.66
C VAL A 50 11.07 41.24 -17.49
N ALA A 51 12.36 41.02 -17.25
CA ALA A 51 13.44 41.79 -17.89
C ALA A 51 14.72 40.95 -18.03
N GLU A 52 15.66 41.40 -18.88
CA GLU A 52 16.98 40.77 -19.03
C GLU A 52 17.85 41.04 -17.79
N ASP A 53 18.29 39.98 -17.13
CA ASP A 53 19.32 40.07 -16.09
C ASP A 53 20.68 40.32 -16.73
N SER A 54 21.21 41.53 -16.54
CA SER A 54 22.52 41.96 -17.05
C SER A 54 23.72 41.11 -16.62
N SER A 55 23.56 40.18 -15.66
CA SER A 55 24.60 39.25 -15.20
C SER A 55 24.57 37.87 -15.88
N THR A 56 23.38 37.37 -16.26
CA THR A 56 23.19 36.07 -16.92
C THR A 56 22.89 36.20 -18.41
N GLY A 57 22.23 37.29 -18.82
CA GLY A 57 21.67 37.50 -20.16
C GLY A 57 20.31 36.84 -20.37
N TYR A 58 19.69 36.28 -19.32
CA TYR A 58 18.38 35.62 -19.41
C TYR A 58 17.24 36.59 -19.08
N MET A 59 16.09 36.38 -19.74
CA MET A 59 14.83 37.02 -19.36
C MET A 59 14.30 36.35 -18.09
N GLN A 60 14.05 37.11 -17.04
CA GLN A 60 13.63 36.59 -15.75
C GLN A 60 12.87 37.62 -14.91
N LEU A 61 12.32 37.18 -13.78
CA LEU A 61 11.58 38.04 -12.86
C LEU A 61 12.51 39.07 -12.18
N CYS A 62 12.08 40.33 -12.17
CA CYS A 62 12.81 41.46 -11.61
C CYS A 62 11.89 42.36 -10.77
N ASP A 63 12.49 43.13 -9.86
CA ASP A 63 11.85 44.21 -9.10
C ASP A 63 11.49 45.42 -10.00
N GLU A 64 10.78 46.41 -9.44
CA GLU A 64 10.42 47.66 -10.14
C GLU A 64 11.63 48.37 -10.78
N ASN A 65 12.83 48.20 -10.20
CA ASN A 65 14.07 48.84 -10.60
C ASN A 65 14.81 48.06 -11.71
N GLY A 66 14.48 46.78 -11.92
CA GLY A 66 15.14 45.89 -12.88
C GLY A 66 16.26 45.04 -12.29
N ASN A 67 16.27 44.84 -10.97
CA ASN A 67 17.14 43.86 -10.33
C ASN A 67 16.44 42.49 -10.29
N PRO A 68 17.15 41.39 -10.60
CA PRO A 68 16.66 40.02 -10.41
C PRO A 68 16.02 39.75 -9.05
N VAL A 69 14.87 39.07 -9.04
CA VAL A 69 14.22 38.59 -7.81
C VAL A 69 13.82 37.12 -7.93
N GLN A 70 13.85 36.43 -6.80
CA GLN A 70 13.27 35.10 -6.64
C GLN A 70 12.19 35.21 -5.56
N LEU A 71 10.92 35.04 -5.94
CA LEU A 71 9.83 34.88 -4.99
C LEU A 71 9.80 33.42 -4.51
N LYS A 72 9.61 33.22 -3.22
CA LYS A 72 9.46 31.90 -2.59
C LYS A 72 8.12 31.81 -1.88
N GLY A 73 7.43 30.69 -2.01
CA GLY A 73 6.07 30.60 -1.48
C GLY A 73 5.43 29.22 -1.51
N MET A 74 4.13 29.23 -1.24
CA MET A 74 3.30 28.05 -1.10
C MET A 74 2.12 28.08 -2.10
N SER A 75 1.77 26.92 -2.64
CA SER A 75 0.47 26.70 -3.27
C SER A 75 -0.54 26.23 -2.23
N THR A 76 -1.78 26.74 -2.32
CA THR A 76 -2.91 26.03 -1.73
C THR A 76 -3.07 24.68 -2.41
N PHE A 77 -3.64 23.73 -1.69
CA PHE A 77 -4.31 22.59 -2.34
C PHE A 77 -5.59 23.08 -3.05
N GLY A 78 -6.29 22.20 -3.77
CA GLY A 78 -7.49 22.60 -4.51
C GLY A 78 -8.58 23.24 -3.64
N LEU A 79 -8.94 24.49 -3.96
CA LEU A 79 -9.84 25.34 -3.17
C LEU A 79 -11.30 24.83 -3.08
N GLN A 80 -11.69 23.84 -3.87
CA GLN A 80 -12.97 23.16 -3.74
C GLN A 80 -13.00 22.16 -2.57
N TRP A 81 -11.85 21.59 -2.20
CA TRP A 81 -11.75 20.57 -1.17
C TRP A 81 -11.58 21.16 0.23
N GLY A 82 -12.20 20.52 1.23
CA GLY A 82 -12.12 20.94 2.64
C GLY A 82 -10.72 20.76 3.28
N ASP A 83 -9.85 19.99 2.62
CA ASP A 83 -8.44 19.82 2.96
C ASP A 83 -7.55 20.91 2.34
N GLY A 84 -8.09 21.79 1.46
CA GLY A 84 -7.40 22.95 0.88
C GLY A 84 -7.96 24.30 1.32
N ASN A 85 -9.29 24.50 1.27
CA ASN A 85 -9.88 25.82 1.54
C ASN A 85 -9.94 26.28 3.00
N TRP A 86 -9.51 25.43 3.95
CA TRP A 86 -9.39 25.81 5.36
C TRP A 86 -8.39 26.94 5.59
N ILE A 87 -7.37 27.06 4.72
CA ILE A 87 -6.29 28.05 4.78
C ILE A 87 -6.79 29.49 4.58
N LEU A 88 -7.99 29.68 4.01
CA LEU A 88 -8.56 30.99 3.71
C LEU A 88 -9.11 31.67 4.97
N ASN A 89 -8.21 32.03 5.88
CA ASN A 89 -8.48 32.76 7.11
C ASN A 89 -7.31 33.69 7.46
N ASP A 90 -7.58 34.72 8.27
CA ASP A 90 -6.59 35.72 8.66
C ASP A 90 -5.36 35.13 9.36
N ALA A 91 -5.56 34.26 10.35
CA ALA A 91 -4.47 33.74 11.18
C ALA A 91 -3.49 32.87 10.38
N ALA A 92 -4.00 32.05 9.45
CA ALA A 92 -3.18 31.26 8.55
C ALA A 92 -2.38 32.13 7.56
N PHE A 93 -2.98 33.20 7.02
CA PHE A 93 -2.26 34.12 6.14
C PHE A 93 -1.28 35.02 6.90
N ASP A 94 -1.58 35.40 8.14
CA ASP A 94 -0.64 36.10 9.05
C ASP A 94 0.60 35.23 9.30
N ALA A 95 0.42 33.93 9.56
CA ALA A 95 1.52 32.98 9.74
C ALA A 95 2.38 32.83 8.47
N LEU A 96 1.74 32.69 7.29
CA LEU A 96 2.46 32.59 6.03
C LEU A 96 3.25 33.88 5.70
N ALA A 97 2.67 35.06 5.95
CA ALA A 97 3.30 36.33 5.63
C ALA A 97 4.43 36.72 6.59
N TYR A 98 4.26 36.46 7.90
CA TYR A 98 5.10 37.05 8.95
C TYR A 98 5.98 36.03 9.68
N ASP A 99 5.55 34.78 9.81
CA ASP A 99 6.41 33.71 10.33
C ASP A 99 7.17 33.01 9.20
N TRP A 100 6.47 32.46 8.20
CA TRP A 100 7.12 31.75 7.08
C TRP A 100 7.88 32.70 6.14
N ASN A 101 7.57 34.00 6.16
CA ASN A 101 8.09 35.01 5.25
C ASN A 101 7.87 34.65 3.76
N CYS A 102 6.70 34.08 3.43
CA CYS A 102 6.31 33.84 2.04
C CYS A 102 6.32 35.14 1.24
N ASP A 103 7.08 35.17 0.15
CA ASP A 103 6.99 36.27 -0.82
C ASP A 103 5.65 36.23 -1.57
N ILE A 104 5.19 35.01 -1.88
CA ILE A 104 4.03 34.74 -2.73
C ILE A 104 3.16 33.60 -2.17
N ILE A 105 1.85 33.64 -2.46
CA ILE A 105 0.95 32.50 -2.32
C ILE A 105 0.23 32.21 -3.64
N ARG A 106 0.15 30.94 -4.03
CA ARG A 106 -0.59 30.48 -5.22
C ARG A 106 -1.96 29.91 -4.82
N LEU A 107 -3.01 30.35 -5.52
CA LEU A 107 -4.40 29.97 -5.28
C LEU A 107 -4.87 28.97 -6.35
N ALA A 108 -4.69 27.68 -6.08
CA ALA A 108 -5.03 26.58 -7.00
C ALA A 108 -6.56 26.39 -7.13
N MET A 109 -7.18 27.12 -8.06
CA MET A 109 -8.62 27.03 -8.32
C MET A 109 -8.92 25.97 -9.39
N TYR A 110 -9.09 24.72 -8.97
CA TYR A 110 -9.57 23.65 -9.86
C TYR A 110 -10.86 24.07 -10.55
N VAL A 111 -10.94 23.76 -11.84
CA VAL A 111 -12.14 24.02 -12.63
C VAL A 111 -13.01 22.78 -12.74
N THR A 112 -12.42 21.61 -12.93
CA THR A 112 -13.10 20.31 -12.89
C THR A 112 -13.09 19.74 -11.46
N GLU A 113 -13.41 18.46 -11.29
CA GLU A 113 -13.23 17.75 -10.00
C GLU A 113 -13.96 18.41 -8.81
N THR A 114 -15.24 18.79 -9.03
CA THR A 114 -16.10 19.55 -8.11
C THR A 114 -15.69 21.02 -7.88
N GLY A 115 -14.82 21.55 -8.74
CA GLY A 115 -14.34 22.92 -8.75
C GLY A 115 -15.24 23.93 -9.47
N TYR A 116 -14.61 24.96 -10.04
CA TYR A 116 -15.26 26.17 -10.56
C TYR A 116 -16.26 25.94 -11.72
N ALA A 117 -16.22 24.81 -12.44
CA ALA A 117 -17.26 24.47 -13.41
C ALA A 117 -18.57 24.03 -12.75
N ASP A 118 -18.49 23.40 -11.57
CA ASP A 118 -19.63 22.88 -10.80
C ASP A 118 -20.21 23.93 -9.82
N ASP A 119 -19.35 24.67 -9.11
CA ASP A 119 -19.73 25.83 -8.30
C ASP A 119 -18.86 27.08 -8.61
N PRO A 120 -19.18 27.81 -9.69
CA PRO A 120 -18.42 28.99 -10.08
C PRO A 120 -18.47 30.13 -9.06
N ALA A 121 -19.55 30.21 -8.27
CA ALA A 121 -19.72 31.29 -7.30
C ALA A 121 -18.80 31.08 -6.10
N ALA A 122 -18.77 29.87 -5.54
CA ALA A 122 -17.88 29.54 -4.43
C ALA A 122 -16.40 29.51 -4.85
N GLY A 123 -16.10 29.11 -6.09
CA GLY A 123 -14.74 29.18 -6.63
C GLY A 123 -14.22 30.62 -6.71
N LEU A 124 -15.03 31.53 -7.29
CA LEU A 124 -14.68 32.94 -7.39
C LEU A 124 -14.56 33.61 -6.01
N GLU A 125 -15.51 33.37 -5.10
CA GLU A 125 -15.49 33.92 -3.73
C GLU A 125 -14.20 33.56 -2.98
N ARG A 126 -13.74 32.30 -3.08
CA ARG A 126 -12.50 31.82 -2.47
C ARG A 126 -11.24 32.46 -3.06
N VAL A 127 -11.20 32.63 -4.38
CA VAL A 127 -10.08 33.33 -5.06
C VAL A 127 -10.03 34.79 -4.65
N GLU A 128 -11.18 35.49 -4.67
CA GLU A 128 -11.26 36.89 -4.24
C GLU A 128 -10.87 37.07 -2.76
N GLN A 129 -11.24 36.13 -1.89
CA GLN A 129 -10.83 36.11 -0.49
C GLN A 129 -9.32 35.92 -0.34
N GLY A 130 -8.72 34.97 -1.07
CA GLY A 130 -7.28 34.73 -1.04
C GLY A 130 -6.46 35.93 -1.54
N ILE A 131 -6.91 36.59 -2.61
CA ILE A 131 -6.31 37.85 -3.11
C ILE A 131 -6.34 38.91 -2.00
N GLN A 132 -7.50 39.15 -1.39
CA GLN A 132 -7.63 40.15 -0.33
C GLN A 132 -6.70 39.84 0.85
N LEU A 133 -6.67 38.59 1.34
CA LEU A 133 -5.82 38.19 2.46
C LEU A 133 -4.33 38.38 2.17
N ALA A 134 -3.88 38.09 0.95
CA ALA A 134 -2.48 38.31 0.53
C ALA A 134 -2.14 39.81 0.40
N THR A 135 -2.99 40.59 -0.29
CA THR A 135 -2.79 42.05 -0.49
C THR A 135 -2.76 42.80 0.85
N GLU A 136 -3.62 42.45 1.81
CA GLU A 136 -3.62 43.07 3.15
C GLU A 136 -2.31 42.87 3.92
N ARG A 137 -1.54 41.84 3.56
CA ARG A 137 -0.24 41.49 4.18
C ARG A 137 0.97 41.86 3.32
N GLY A 138 0.73 42.38 2.11
CA GLY A 138 1.77 42.76 1.15
C GLY A 138 2.53 41.59 0.53
N MET A 139 1.93 40.39 0.52
CA MET A 139 2.42 39.25 -0.25
C MET A 139 1.98 39.38 -1.72
N TYR A 140 2.74 38.78 -2.64
CA TYR A 140 2.26 38.52 -3.98
C TYR A 140 1.23 37.39 -3.97
N VAL A 141 0.34 37.37 -4.97
CA VAL A 141 -0.66 36.31 -5.12
C VAL A 141 -0.75 35.86 -6.57
N LEU A 142 -0.54 34.56 -6.79
CA LEU A 142 -0.72 33.93 -8.09
C LEU A 142 -2.10 33.30 -8.16
N VAL A 143 -2.97 33.81 -9.04
CA VAL A 143 -4.28 33.23 -9.30
C VAL A 143 -4.17 32.19 -10.40
N ASP A 144 -4.37 30.93 -10.04
CA ASP A 144 -4.20 29.79 -10.93
C ASP A 144 -5.55 29.23 -11.41
N TRP A 145 -5.73 29.25 -12.74
CA TRP A 145 -6.78 28.50 -13.42
C TRP A 145 -6.37 27.02 -13.54
N HIS A 146 -6.57 26.29 -12.45
CA HIS A 146 -5.99 24.97 -12.25
C HIS A 146 -6.67 23.91 -13.13
N ILE A 147 -6.16 23.74 -14.34
CA ILE A 147 -6.48 22.60 -15.21
C ILE A 147 -5.64 21.39 -14.81
N LEU A 148 -6.23 20.20 -14.90
CA LEU A 148 -5.52 18.93 -14.69
C LEU A 148 -6.21 17.82 -15.49
N SER A 149 -7.47 17.54 -15.16
CA SER A 149 -8.26 16.48 -15.80
C SER A 149 -9.58 17.04 -16.36
N PRO A 150 -9.75 17.13 -17.69
CA PRO A 150 -8.83 16.72 -18.75
C PRO A 150 -7.66 17.71 -18.96
N GLY A 151 -6.50 17.26 -19.44
CA GLY A 151 -5.32 18.11 -19.66
C GLY A 151 -5.35 19.09 -20.84
N ASP A 152 -6.52 19.30 -21.46
CA ASP A 152 -6.69 20.17 -22.62
C ASP A 152 -7.38 21.49 -22.22
N PRO A 153 -6.70 22.64 -22.16
CA PRO A 153 -7.32 23.92 -21.81
C PRO A 153 -8.43 24.35 -22.79
N THR A 154 -8.43 23.83 -24.02
CA THR A 154 -9.45 24.10 -25.04
C THR A 154 -10.68 23.20 -24.90
N ASN A 155 -10.74 22.33 -23.90
CA ASN A 155 -11.91 21.48 -23.63
C ASN A 155 -13.16 22.33 -23.29
N GLU A 156 -14.31 21.91 -23.79
CA GLU A 156 -15.59 22.61 -23.57
C GLU A 156 -15.94 22.83 -22.08
N VAL A 157 -15.41 22.03 -21.15
CA VAL A 157 -15.63 22.23 -19.71
C VAL A 157 -14.99 23.53 -19.22
N TYR A 158 -13.70 23.76 -19.52
CA TYR A 158 -13.00 25.00 -19.18
C TYR A 158 -13.54 26.19 -19.98
N LEU A 159 -13.75 25.99 -21.29
CA LEU A 159 -14.27 27.05 -22.16
C LEU A 159 -15.68 27.51 -21.80
N ASN A 160 -16.46 26.76 -21.00
CA ASN A 160 -17.81 27.14 -20.58
C ASN A 160 -18.00 27.34 -19.07
N ALA A 161 -17.01 27.00 -18.23
CA ALA A 161 -17.06 27.20 -16.78
C ALA A 161 -17.36 28.68 -16.43
N GLY A 162 -18.23 28.91 -15.45
CA GLY A 162 -18.59 30.25 -14.97
C GLY A 162 -19.29 31.21 -15.95
N LYS A 163 -19.44 30.89 -17.24
CA LYS A 163 -19.97 31.80 -18.30
C LYS A 163 -21.30 32.50 -18.02
N ASN A 164 -22.08 32.01 -17.05
CA ASN A 164 -23.41 32.53 -16.70
C ASN A 164 -23.46 33.17 -15.31
N LEU A 165 -22.31 33.38 -14.65
CA LEU A 165 -22.24 34.16 -13.41
C LEU A 165 -22.73 35.60 -13.65
N PRO A 166 -23.64 36.15 -12.82
CA PRO A 166 -24.16 37.51 -13.01
C PRO A 166 -23.09 38.60 -12.99
N VAL A 167 -21.98 38.40 -12.28
CA VAL A 167 -20.87 39.36 -12.20
C VAL A 167 -20.18 39.60 -13.55
N TYR A 168 -20.26 38.66 -14.49
CA TYR A 168 -19.65 38.81 -15.82
C TYR A 168 -20.57 39.49 -16.83
N THR A 169 -21.74 40.01 -16.44
CA THR A 169 -22.74 40.53 -17.38
C THR A 169 -22.16 41.64 -18.26
N ASP A 170 -21.52 42.65 -17.67
CA ASP A 170 -21.04 43.84 -18.38
C ASP A 170 -19.85 43.49 -19.31
N ILE A 171 -18.89 42.69 -18.83
CA ILE A 171 -17.76 42.18 -19.61
C ILE A 171 -18.25 41.32 -20.79
N LYS A 172 -19.24 40.46 -20.57
CA LYS A 172 -19.83 39.59 -21.61
C LYS A 172 -20.69 40.36 -22.61
N GLU A 173 -21.28 41.51 -22.24
CA GLU A 173 -21.92 42.41 -23.18
C GLU A 173 -20.90 43.15 -24.06
N ALA A 174 -19.72 43.49 -23.51
CA ALA A 174 -18.62 44.10 -24.26
C ALA A 174 -17.87 43.07 -25.15
N HIS A 175 -17.66 41.85 -24.67
CA HIS A 175 -16.91 40.78 -25.32
C HIS A 175 -17.74 39.47 -25.37
N PRO A 176 -18.75 39.39 -26.25
CA PRO A 176 -19.69 38.26 -26.29
C PRO A 176 -19.05 36.92 -26.70
N ASP A 177 -17.86 36.96 -27.30
CA ASP A 177 -17.12 35.79 -27.79
C ASP A 177 -16.14 35.20 -26.74
N TYR A 178 -15.96 35.85 -25.58
CA TYR A 178 -15.04 35.36 -24.54
C TYR A 178 -15.48 34.00 -23.96
N ASN A 179 -14.49 33.13 -23.74
CA ASN A 179 -14.65 31.84 -23.08
C ASN A 179 -14.71 31.95 -21.54
N GLY A 180 -14.91 30.82 -20.84
CA GLY A 180 -15.03 30.78 -19.38
C GLY A 180 -13.80 31.32 -18.64
N ALA A 181 -12.60 30.91 -19.06
CA ALA A 181 -11.33 31.41 -18.51
C ALA A 181 -11.13 32.90 -18.83
N GLN A 182 -11.40 33.33 -20.07
CA GLN A 182 -11.30 34.73 -20.48
C GLN A 182 -12.22 35.64 -19.64
N LEU A 183 -13.47 35.24 -19.37
CA LEU A 183 -14.38 36.02 -18.53
C LEU A 183 -13.92 36.06 -17.06
N PHE A 184 -13.42 34.95 -16.52
CA PHE A 184 -12.86 34.88 -15.17
C PHE A 184 -11.68 35.83 -15.00
N PHE A 185 -10.68 35.74 -15.88
CA PHE A 185 -9.49 36.59 -15.84
C PHE A 185 -9.79 38.05 -16.17
N ALA A 186 -10.65 38.36 -17.14
CA ALA A 186 -11.08 39.73 -17.41
C ALA A 186 -11.77 40.38 -16.21
N TYR A 187 -12.59 39.63 -15.46
CA TYR A 187 -13.25 40.12 -14.25
C TYR A 187 -12.27 40.38 -13.10
N LEU A 188 -11.33 39.45 -12.86
CA LEU A 188 -10.30 39.66 -11.84
C LEU A 188 -9.37 40.82 -12.22
N SER A 189 -9.01 40.95 -13.50
CA SER A 189 -8.25 42.08 -14.04
C SER A 189 -9.03 43.41 -13.94
N GLU A 190 -10.35 43.42 -14.15
CA GLU A 190 -11.16 44.62 -13.94
C GLU A 190 -11.13 45.12 -12.49
N LYS A 191 -11.06 44.19 -11.54
CA LYS A 191 -11.18 44.45 -10.09
C LYS A 191 -9.85 44.63 -9.36
N TYR A 192 -8.80 43.97 -9.84
CA TYR A 192 -7.49 43.88 -9.19
C TYR A 192 -6.31 44.14 -10.15
N GLY A 193 -6.56 44.46 -11.42
CA GLY A 193 -5.51 44.69 -12.41
C GLY A 193 -4.64 45.93 -12.13
N ASP A 194 -5.09 46.84 -11.27
CA ASP A 194 -4.32 47.97 -10.74
C ASP A 194 -3.63 47.65 -9.40
N GLN A 195 -3.43 46.37 -9.10
CA GLN A 195 -2.68 45.88 -7.92
C GLN A 195 -1.45 45.10 -8.39
N GLY A 196 -0.27 45.74 -8.33
CA GLY A 196 1.01 45.16 -8.77
C GLY A 196 1.48 43.93 -7.99
N ASN A 197 0.78 43.52 -6.91
CA ASN A 197 1.04 42.27 -6.20
C ASN A 197 0.27 41.05 -6.75
N VAL A 198 -0.63 41.24 -7.72
CA VAL A 198 -1.41 40.14 -8.34
C VAL A 198 -0.70 39.61 -9.60
N LEU A 199 -0.65 38.29 -9.75
CA LEU A 199 -0.16 37.56 -10.92
C LEU A 199 -1.23 36.55 -11.38
N PHE A 200 -1.21 36.20 -12.67
CA PHE A 200 -2.20 35.29 -13.25
C PHE A 200 -1.52 34.08 -13.92
N GLU A 201 -1.91 32.86 -13.55
CA GLU A 201 -1.49 31.61 -14.22
C GLU A 201 -2.65 31.09 -15.07
N THR A 202 -2.47 31.13 -16.40
CA THR A 202 -3.56 30.92 -17.37
C THR A 202 -4.04 29.46 -17.44
N ALA A 203 -3.16 28.52 -17.13
CA ALA A 203 -3.46 27.08 -17.02
C ALA A 203 -2.31 26.35 -16.34
N ASN A 204 -2.57 25.74 -15.17
CA ASN A 204 -1.67 24.86 -14.39
C ASN A 204 -0.93 23.81 -15.26
N GLU A 205 -1.60 22.73 -15.66
CA GLU A 205 -0.95 21.57 -16.28
C GLU A 205 -1.67 21.11 -17.54
N PRO A 206 -1.39 21.73 -18.70
CA PRO A 206 -1.67 21.10 -19.97
C PRO A 206 -0.95 19.73 -20.04
N ASN A 207 -1.69 18.67 -20.37
CA ASN A 207 -1.13 17.32 -20.39
C ASN A 207 -1.83 16.41 -21.42
N GLY A 208 -1.06 15.42 -21.91
CA GLY A 208 -1.54 14.41 -22.85
C GLY A 208 -1.91 14.95 -24.23
N LEU A 209 -1.35 16.09 -24.66
CA LEU A 209 -1.72 16.75 -25.92
C LEU A 209 -0.86 16.29 -27.11
N GLY A 210 0.40 15.88 -26.87
CA GLY A 210 1.26 15.22 -27.84
C GLY A 210 2.42 14.44 -27.22
N SER A 211 3.35 13.99 -28.06
CA SER A 211 4.66 13.49 -27.63
C SER A 211 5.67 14.63 -27.56
N GLU A 212 6.80 14.42 -26.87
CA GLU A 212 7.88 15.41 -26.79
C GLU A 212 8.35 15.93 -28.16
N ALA A 213 8.48 15.04 -29.14
CA ALA A 213 8.84 15.41 -30.52
C ALA A 213 7.81 16.30 -31.23
N ALA A 214 6.59 16.41 -30.70
CA ALA A 214 5.52 17.27 -31.18
C ALA A 214 5.32 18.53 -30.32
N ALA A 215 6.07 18.72 -29.22
CA ALA A 215 5.83 19.77 -28.22
C ALA A 215 5.72 21.17 -28.83
N ALA A 216 6.65 21.58 -29.69
CA ALA A 216 6.60 22.88 -30.36
C ALA A 216 5.38 23.05 -31.29
N SER A 217 4.94 21.99 -31.98
CA SER A 217 3.71 22.04 -32.79
C SER A 217 2.43 22.06 -31.95
N VAL A 218 2.39 21.29 -30.85
CA VAL A 218 1.29 21.32 -29.87
C VAL A 218 1.18 22.72 -29.25
N TRP A 219 2.32 23.34 -28.95
CA TRP A 219 2.39 24.72 -28.48
C TRP A 219 1.75 25.68 -29.50
N SER A 220 2.34 25.84 -30.68
CA SER A 220 1.88 26.81 -31.70
C SER A 220 0.46 26.57 -32.20
N GLU A 221 0.04 25.31 -32.40
CA GLU A 221 -1.27 25.01 -32.98
C GLU A 221 -2.43 25.03 -31.96
N LYS A 222 -2.13 24.87 -30.66
CA LYS A 222 -3.17 24.61 -29.64
C LYS A 222 -3.05 25.44 -28.36
N LEU A 223 -1.87 25.49 -27.74
CA LEU A 223 -1.70 26.20 -26.45
C LEU A 223 -1.53 27.71 -26.66
N LEU A 224 -0.71 28.14 -27.62
CA LEU A 224 -0.51 29.55 -27.94
C LEU A 224 -1.83 30.28 -28.27
N PRO A 225 -2.75 29.76 -29.12
CA PRO A 225 -4.03 30.42 -29.37
C PRO A 225 -4.93 30.54 -28.13
N TYR A 226 -4.86 29.59 -27.20
CA TYR A 226 -5.59 29.64 -25.93
C TYR A 226 -4.99 30.73 -25.02
N HIS A 227 -3.69 30.66 -24.77
CA HIS A 227 -2.96 31.59 -23.90
C HIS A 227 -3.04 33.03 -24.39
N GLN A 228 -2.83 33.27 -25.69
CA GLN A 228 -3.00 34.58 -26.30
C GLN A 228 -4.43 35.12 -26.11
N GLY A 229 -5.44 34.24 -26.17
CA GLY A 229 -6.83 34.61 -25.90
C GLY A 229 -7.06 35.06 -24.46
N VAL A 230 -6.44 34.40 -23.48
CA VAL A 230 -6.54 34.76 -22.05
C VAL A 230 -5.73 36.01 -21.73
N VAL A 231 -4.49 36.12 -22.22
CA VAL A 231 -3.63 37.32 -22.09
C VAL A 231 -4.33 38.56 -22.65
N ASN A 232 -4.93 38.47 -23.85
CA ASN A 232 -5.71 39.58 -24.40
C ASN A 232 -6.89 39.97 -23.50
N ALA A 233 -7.57 39.00 -22.86
CA ALA A 233 -8.68 39.27 -21.96
C ALA A 233 -8.25 39.89 -20.62
N ILE A 234 -7.06 39.55 -20.12
CA ILE A 234 -6.42 40.24 -18.98
C ILE A 234 -6.12 41.69 -19.38
N ARG A 235 -5.42 41.90 -20.50
CA ARG A 235 -4.93 43.21 -20.96
C ARG A 235 -6.03 44.15 -21.48
N ASP A 236 -7.21 43.64 -21.84
CA ASP A 236 -8.39 44.48 -22.16
C ASP A 236 -8.96 45.18 -20.91
N TYR A 237 -8.67 44.66 -19.69
CA TYR A 237 -9.20 45.17 -18.42
C TYR A 237 -8.15 45.64 -17.41
N ASP A 238 -6.90 45.21 -17.60
CA ASP A 238 -5.70 45.68 -16.90
C ASP A 238 -5.47 47.15 -17.31
N LYS A 239 -5.43 48.03 -16.32
CA LYS A 239 -5.35 49.49 -16.52
C LYS A 239 -4.05 50.06 -15.97
N ASP A 240 -3.16 49.23 -15.45
CA ASP A 240 -1.91 49.69 -14.86
C ASP A 240 -0.92 50.10 -15.96
N PRO A 241 -0.15 51.20 -15.81
CA PRO A 241 1.03 51.43 -16.63
C PRO A 241 2.07 50.29 -16.55
N ASN A 242 2.12 49.53 -15.45
CA ASN A 242 2.95 48.35 -15.21
C ASN A 242 2.03 47.10 -15.11
N PRO A 243 1.58 46.54 -16.24
CA PRO A 243 0.52 45.52 -16.24
C PRO A 243 0.98 44.21 -15.57
N ASN A 244 0.05 43.47 -14.94
CA ASN A 244 0.36 42.28 -14.12
C ASN A 244 1.12 41.20 -14.91
N ILE A 245 1.99 40.45 -14.25
CA ILE A 245 2.67 39.31 -14.88
C ILE A 245 1.68 38.17 -15.15
N VAL A 246 1.78 37.57 -16.33
CA VAL A 246 0.97 36.42 -16.74
C VAL A 246 1.87 35.22 -17.04
N ILE A 247 1.55 34.08 -16.42
CA ILE A 247 2.33 32.83 -16.50
C ILE A 247 1.55 31.80 -17.31
N CYS A 248 2.19 31.16 -18.28
CA CYS A 248 1.57 30.21 -19.21
C CYS A 248 2.12 28.78 -19.05
N GLY A 249 1.27 27.80 -18.76
CA GLY A 249 1.65 26.38 -18.71
C GLY A 249 1.85 25.73 -20.08
N THR A 250 2.63 24.66 -20.12
CA THR A 250 3.01 23.91 -21.33
C THR A 250 2.54 22.45 -21.26
N ASP A 251 2.63 21.68 -22.37
CA ASP A 251 2.23 20.26 -22.36
C ASP A 251 3.17 19.39 -21.48
N ASN A 252 2.72 18.17 -21.22
CA ASN A 252 3.34 17.18 -20.34
C ASN A 252 3.47 17.68 -18.89
N TRP A 253 2.36 18.12 -18.31
CA TRP A 253 2.28 18.65 -16.93
C TRP A 253 3.24 19.82 -16.72
N SER A 254 3.21 20.78 -17.66
CA SER A 254 4.10 21.94 -17.67
C SER A 254 5.59 21.58 -17.61
N GLN A 255 6.01 20.52 -18.29
CA GLN A 255 7.44 20.15 -18.39
C GLN A 255 8.09 20.54 -19.71
N PHE A 256 7.31 20.74 -20.78
CA PHE A 256 7.82 21.19 -22.08
C PHE A 256 7.99 22.72 -22.15
N VAL A 257 8.64 23.30 -21.14
CA VAL A 257 8.92 24.75 -21.02
C VAL A 257 9.84 25.28 -22.13
N ASP A 258 10.52 24.38 -22.86
CA ASP A 258 11.32 24.67 -24.06
C ASP A 258 10.48 24.85 -25.36
N ALA A 259 9.21 24.44 -25.36
CA ALA A 259 8.34 24.51 -26.55
C ALA A 259 7.99 25.94 -27.04
N PRO A 260 7.82 26.97 -26.17
CA PRO A 260 7.49 28.33 -26.59
C PRO A 260 8.61 29.09 -27.31
N VAL A 261 9.87 28.63 -27.24
CA VAL A 261 11.07 29.35 -27.73
C VAL A 261 10.95 29.85 -29.18
N SER A 262 10.28 29.09 -30.06
CA SER A 262 10.13 29.48 -31.47
C SER A 262 8.92 30.39 -31.76
N ASP A 263 7.95 30.47 -30.85
CA ASP A 263 6.64 31.11 -31.08
C ASP A 263 5.98 31.51 -29.73
N PRO A 264 6.57 32.44 -28.97
CA PRO A 264 6.06 32.86 -27.66
C PRO A 264 4.73 33.62 -27.77
N VAL A 265 4.04 33.75 -26.65
CA VAL A 265 2.85 34.61 -26.52
C VAL A 265 3.29 36.05 -26.68
N VAL A 266 2.52 36.85 -27.41
CA VAL A 266 2.84 38.27 -27.61
C VAL A 266 2.00 39.11 -26.65
N ASP A 267 2.63 39.80 -25.69
CA ASP A 267 1.89 40.75 -24.85
C ASP A 267 1.43 41.98 -25.68
N PRO A 268 0.12 42.24 -25.82
CA PRO A 268 -0.37 43.41 -26.54
C PRO A 268 0.01 44.76 -25.87
N ALA A 269 0.45 44.76 -24.61
CA ALA A 269 1.00 45.95 -23.94
C ALA A 269 2.27 46.48 -24.64
N VAL A 270 3.11 45.58 -25.18
CA VAL A 270 4.35 45.93 -25.92
C VAL A 270 4.02 46.46 -27.32
N ALA A 271 3.05 45.86 -28.00
CA ALA A 271 2.69 46.17 -29.39
C ALA A 271 2.20 47.62 -29.62
N ASN A 272 1.82 48.33 -28.56
CA ASN A 272 1.33 49.72 -28.62
C ASN A 272 2.45 50.78 -28.63
N GLY A 273 3.73 50.38 -28.67
CA GLY A 273 4.86 51.33 -28.66
C GLY A 273 5.02 52.04 -27.32
N SER A 274 4.60 51.36 -26.25
CA SER A 274 4.92 51.70 -24.86
C SER A 274 6.43 51.54 -24.62
N ALA A 275 6.92 52.04 -23.48
CA ALA A 275 8.31 51.83 -23.05
C ALA A 275 8.43 50.59 -22.13
N LEU A 276 7.57 49.59 -22.35
CA LEU A 276 7.41 48.43 -21.48
C LEU A 276 8.16 47.21 -22.05
N ASP A 277 8.71 46.44 -21.12
CA ASP A 277 9.23 45.10 -21.37
C ASP A 277 8.07 44.10 -21.43
N ASP A 278 8.29 42.93 -22.04
CA ASP A 278 7.29 41.86 -22.19
C ASP A 278 7.01 41.19 -20.83
N GLN A 279 5.74 41.12 -20.41
CA GLN A 279 5.33 40.68 -19.05
C GLN A 279 4.83 39.23 -18.98
N ILE A 280 5.24 38.38 -19.92
CA ILE A 280 4.89 36.96 -19.98
C ILE A 280 6.00 36.08 -19.39
N MET A 281 5.60 35.11 -18.58
CA MET A 281 6.44 34.00 -18.11
C MET A 281 5.79 32.65 -18.46
N TYR A 282 6.54 31.57 -18.25
CA TYR A 282 6.11 30.20 -18.52
C TYR A 282 6.40 29.32 -17.32
N THR A 283 5.48 28.40 -17.00
CA THR A 283 5.68 27.54 -15.82
C THR A 283 6.45 26.26 -16.12
N VAL A 284 7.25 25.82 -15.15
CA VAL A 284 7.82 24.47 -15.08
C VAL A 284 7.44 23.78 -13.76
N HIS A 285 6.94 22.54 -13.83
CA HIS A 285 6.64 21.74 -12.63
C HIS A 285 7.59 20.56 -12.47
N PHE A 286 7.94 20.24 -11.22
CA PHE A 286 8.71 19.03 -10.88
C PHE A 286 8.27 18.46 -9.53
N TYR A 287 8.59 17.19 -9.33
CA TYR A 287 8.37 16.48 -8.06
C TYR A 287 9.63 15.67 -7.77
N ALA A 288 10.26 15.94 -6.63
CA ALA A 288 11.65 15.55 -6.35
C ALA A 288 11.87 14.02 -6.34
N GLY A 289 10.85 13.22 -6.00
CA GLY A 289 10.90 11.76 -6.04
C GLY A 289 10.68 11.14 -7.43
N THR A 290 10.45 11.93 -8.46
CA THR A 290 10.15 11.45 -9.84
C THR A 290 11.01 12.11 -10.90
N HIS A 291 11.40 13.37 -10.69
CA HIS A 291 12.15 14.17 -11.63
C HIS A 291 13.47 14.54 -10.96
N ASP A 292 14.57 13.90 -11.38
CA ASP A 292 15.88 14.11 -10.77
C ASP A 292 16.64 15.26 -11.44
N THR A 293 17.56 15.88 -10.68
CA THR A 293 18.62 16.76 -11.18
C THR A 293 19.98 16.04 -11.24
N GLU A 294 20.07 14.73 -11.04
CA GLU A 294 21.25 13.95 -11.45
C GLU A 294 21.24 13.72 -12.97
N PRO A 295 22.42 13.64 -13.60
CA PRO A 295 22.50 13.35 -15.02
C PRO A 295 22.32 11.84 -15.25
N ASP A 296 21.84 11.48 -16.44
CA ASP A 296 21.96 10.11 -16.93
C ASP A 296 23.43 9.68 -17.11
N GLU A 297 23.66 8.40 -17.44
CA GLU A 297 25.01 7.84 -17.66
C GLU A 297 25.84 8.60 -18.73
N ASP A 298 25.15 9.33 -19.63
CA ASP A 298 25.75 10.14 -20.70
C ASP A 298 25.94 11.62 -20.31
N GLY A 299 25.57 12.03 -19.09
CA GLY A 299 25.78 13.38 -18.56
C GLY A 299 24.61 14.36 -18.75
N ASN A 300 23.40 13.89 -19.10
CA ASN A 300 22.27 14.75 -19.49
C ASN A 300 21.17 14.83 -18.42
N TYR A 301 20.65 16.02 -18.18
CA TYR A 301 19.56 16.29 -17.23
C TYR A 301 18.27 16.59 -18.00
N TRP A 302 17.33 15.66 -18.10
CA TRP A 302 16.20 15.83 -19.04
C TRP A 302 15.37 17.10 -18.79
N LEU A 303 14.89 17.33 -17.55
CA LEU A 303 14.05 18.50 -17.24
C LEU A 303 14.89 19.78 -17.06
N GLY A 304 16.06 19.68 -16.41
CA GLY A 304 17.01 20.80 -16.29
C GLY A 304 17.41 21.39 -17.65
N SER A 305 17.77 20.53 -18.61
CA SER A 305 18.10 20.96 -19.97
C SER A 305 16.92 21.50 -20.79
N LYS A 306 15.67 21.39 -20.32
CA LYS A 306 14.52 22.09 -20.92
C LYS A 306 14.41 23.51 -20.38
N ILE A 307 14.59 23.67 -19.07
CA ILE A 307 14.63 24.98 -18.40
C ILE A 307 15.77 25.82 -18.98
N GLU A 308 16.98 25.25 -19.10
CA GLU A 308 18.13 25.92 -19.71
C GLU A 308 17.85 26.37 -21.16
N LYS A 309 17.29 25.50 -22.01
CA LYS A 309 16.92 25.85 -23.40
C LYS A 309 15.86 26.94 -23.48
N ALA A 310 14.92 26.99 -22.53
CA ALA A 310 13.93 28.05 -22.43
C ALA A 310 14.64 29.40 -22.13
N LEU A 311 15.46 29.45 -21.08
CA LEU A 311 16.23 30.63 -20.69
C LEU A 311 17.16 31.12 -21.81
N GLU A 312 17.93 30.22 -22.44
CA GLU A 312 18.77 30.50 -23.62
C GLU A 312 17.96 31.01 -24.83
N GLY A 313 16.72 30.55 -24.96
CA GLY A 313 15.76 30.99 -25.97
C GLY A 313 15.10 32.35 -25.70
N GLY A 314 15.41 32.99 -24.57
CA GLY A 314 14.80 34.26 -24.14
C GLY A 314 13.44 34.09 -23.45
N ILE A 315 13.11 32.88 -22.99
CA ILE A 315 11.86 32.57 -22.29
C ILE A 315 12.07 32.69 -20.77
N ALA A 316 11.26 33.53 -20.12
CA ALA A 316 11.28 33.68 -18.66
C ALA A 316 10.49 32.55 -17.98
N VAL A 317 11.12 31.89 -17.00
CA VAL A 317 10.58 30.70 -16.32
C VAL A 317 10.21 30.99 -14.86
N PHE A 318 9.08 30.43 -14.42
CA PHE A 318 8.62 30.41 -13.03
C PHE A 318 8.27 28.95 -12.66
N CYS A 319 8.56 28.48 -11.45
CA CYS A 319 8.14 27.15 -11.00
C CYS A 319 6.83 27.25 -10.19
N THR A 320 5.66 27.30 -10.84
CA THR A 320 4.40 27.59 -10.12
C THR A 320 3.93 26.43 -9.26
N GLU A 321 4.45 25.22 -9.46
CA GLU A 321 4.21 24.07 -8.59
C GLU A 321 5.43 23.14 -8.49
N TRP A 322 5.80 22.75 -7.26
CA TRP A 322 6.72 21.63 -7.04
C TRP A 322 6.50 20.90 -5.71
N GLY A 323 6.78 19.60 -5.65
CA GLY A 323 6.65 18.79 -4.43
C GLY A 323 7.93 18.07 -4.01
N THR A 324 8.07 17.82 -2.70
CA THR A 324 9.12 16.97 -2.10
C THR A 324 8.86 15.47 -2.29
N SER A 325 7.70 15.08 -2.83
CA SER A 325 7.25 13.70 -3.00
C SER A 325 7.54 13.15 -4.41
N GLU A 326 7.03 11.96 -4.73
CA GLU A 326 6.80 11.57 -6.12
C GLU A 326 5.67 12.42 -6.74
N ALA A 327 5.54 12.40 -8.07
CA ALA A 327 4.51 13.10 -8.84
C ALA A 327 3.07 12.64 -8.57
N THR A 328 2.87 11.65 -7.70
CA THR A 328 1.56 11.23 -7.17
C THR A 328 1.05 12.17 -6.07
N GLY A 329 1.91 13.06 -5.55
CA GLY A 329 1.69 13.82 -4.31
C GLY A 329 2.14 13.08 -3.04
N ASP A 330 2.59 11.82 -3.17
CA ASP A 330 2.95 10.94 -2.06
C ASP A 330 4.28 10.20 -2.30
N GLY A 331 4.78 9.49 -1.28
CA GLY A 331 6.11 8.87 -1.29
C GLY A 331 7.25 9.85 -0.95
N GLY A 332 8.29 9.39 -0.25
CA GLY A 332 9.38 10.24 0.25
C GLY A 332 9.14 10.77 1.69
N PRO A 333 9.48 12.03 2.01
CA PRO A 333 10.02 13.05 1.12
C PRO A 333 11.48 12.81 0.69
N TYR A 334 11.79 13.35 -0.48
CA TYR A 334 13.08 13.29 -1.18
C TYR A 334 13.82 14.61 -0.98
N ILE A 335 14.27 14.85 0.26
CA ILE A 335 14.82 16.14 0.73
C ILE A 335 16.13 16.52 0.04
N ASN A 336 17.03 15.58 -0.27
CA ASN A 336 18.28 15.91 -1.00
C ASN A 336 18.00 16.25 -2.46
N TYR A 337 17.05 15.53 -3.08
CA TYR A 337 16.61 15.82 -4.45
C TYR A 337 15.91 17.19 -4.52
N ALA A 338 15.07 17.51 -3.53
CA ALA A 338 14.47 18.83 -3.37
C ALA A 338 15.54 19.93 -3.17
N GLU A 339 16.59 19.66 -2.38
CA GLU A 339 17.69 20.61 -2.17
C GLU A 339 18.37 20.99 -3.50
N ARG A 340 18.73 19.99 -4.30
CA ARG A 340 19.40 20.20 -5.60
C ARG A 340 18.54 20.96 -6.58
N TRP A 341 17.23 20.70 -6.60
CA TRP A 341 16.27 21.48 -7.38
C TRP A 341 16.21 22.93 -6.90
N LEU A 342 16.09 23.16 -5.60
CA LEU A 342 16.01 24.51 -5.04
C LEU A 342 17.31 25.31 -5.24
N ASP A 343 18.46 24.66 -5.18
CA ASP A 343 19.76 25.24 -5.53
C ASP A 343 19.80 25.62 -7.02
N PHE A 344 19.41 24.72 -7.93
CA PHE A 344 19.32 24.99 -9.37
C PHE A 344 18.39 26.17 -9.68
N LEU A 345 17.20 26.21 -9.06
CA LEU A 345 16.27 27.34 -9.23
C LEU A 345 16.83 28.63 -8.61
N ALA A 346 17.55 28.56 -7.49
CA ALA A 346 18.18 29.71 -6.85
C ALA A 346 19.33 30.28 -7.69
N ASP A 347 20.15 29.44 -8.31
CA ASP A 347 21.21 29.84 -9.24
C ASP A 347 20.61 30.55 -10.47
N MET A 348 19.58 29.96 -11.08
CA MET A 348 18.87 30.49 -12.25
C MET A 348 17.87 31.63 -11.93
N LYS A 349 17.73 32.04 -10.67
CA LYS A 349 16.76 33.06 -10.18
C LYS A 349 15.29 32.75 -10.52
N ILE A 350 14.96 31.47 -10.69
CA ILE A 350 13.59 31.02 -10.94
C ILE A 350 12.82 31.02 -9.62
N SER A 351 11.72 31.78 -9.59
CA SER A 351 10.79 31.85 -8.46
C SER A 351 9.97 30.56 -8.34
N TRP A 352 9.52 30.21 -7.14
CA TRP A 352 8.82 28.94 -6.91
C TRP A 352 7.70 28.97 -5.86
N CYS A 353 6.72 28.08 -6.06
CA CYS A 353 5.64 27.80 -5.11
C CYS A 353 5.57 26.29 -4.82
N SER A 354 5.64 25.90 -3.55
CA SER A 354 5.61 24.48 -3.16
C SER A 354 4.19 23.94 -2.98
N TRP A 355 3.95 22.72 -3.46
CA TRP A 355 2.75 21.92 -3.27
C TRP A 355 2.90 21.04 -2.02
N SER A 356 2.02 21.13 -1.02
CA SER A 356 0.93 22.12 -0.86
C SER A 356 0.53 22.37 0.59
N LEU A 357 -0.19 23.49 0.82
CA LEU A 357 -0.95 23.77 2.04
C LEU A 357 -2.22 22.92 2.12
N ALA A 358 -2.03 21.60 2.14
CA ALA A 358 -3.10 20.61 2.33
C ALA A 358 -3.12 20.10 3.78
N LEU A 359 -4.31 19.75 4.25
CA LEU A 359 -4.51 18.79 5.35
C LEU A 359 -4.69 17.36 4.80
N LYS A 360 -4.19 17.03 3.60
CA LYS A 360 -4.33 15.68 3.04
C LYS A 360 -3.26 14.75 3.65
N ASN A 361 -3.56 13.47 3.81
CA ASN A 361 -2.60 12.51 4.36
C ASN A 361 -1.73 11.93 3.23
N GLU A 362 -0.78 12.74 2.77
CA GLU A 362 0.19 12.43 1.71
C GLU A 362 1.48 13.23 1.96
N ILE A 363 2.64 12.74 1.48
CA ILE A 363 3.94 13.36 1.79
C ILE A 363 4.06 14.84 1.36
N SER A 364 3.47 15.25 0.24
CA SER A 364 3.54 16.65 -0.22
C SER A 364 2.72 17.63 0.64
N ALA A 365 1.80 17.15 1.48
CA ALA A 365 1.03 18.02 2.36
C ALA A 365 1.93 18.65 3.43
N SER A 366 1.95 19.99 3.50
CA SER A 366 2.76 20.75 4.47
C SER A 366 2.21 20.70 5.89
N MET A 367 0.95 20.32 6.08
CA MET A 367 0.31 20.20 7.39
C MET A 367 0.03 18.74 7.72
N LEU A 368 0.11 18.38 9.00
CA LEU A 368 -0.37 17.06 9.46
C LEU A 368 -1.89 16.95 9.28
N LYS A 369 -2.41 15.72 9.08
CA LYS A 369 -3.87 15.49 8.95
C LYS A 369 -4.67 15.99 10.17
N THR A 370 -4.02 16.05 11.32
CA THR A 370 -4.55 16.48 12.62
C THR A 370 -4.41 17.97 12.90
N ALA A 371 -3.72 18.73 12.03
CA ALA A 371 -3.33 20.10 12.30
C ALA A 371 -4.49 21.08 12.49
N THR A 372 -4.23 22.13 13.27
CA THR A 372 -5.16 23.24 13.48
C THR A 372 -5.32 24.08 12.22
N LYS A 373 -6.60 24.39 11.92
CA LYS A 373 -6.97 25.21 10.76
C LYS A 373 -6.69 26.69 10.95
N GLU A 374 -6.73 27.14 12.20
CA GLU A 374 -6.29 28.45 12.64
C GLU A 374 -5.10 28.18 13.59
N PRO A 375 -3.89 28.68 13.29
CA PRO A 375 -2.73 28.53 14.16
C PRO A 375 -3.04 29.02 15.58
N ILE A 376 -2.72 28.21 16.58
CA ILE A 376 -3.09 28.44 17.99
C ILE A 376 -2.01 29.15 18.82
N ASP A 377 -0.77 29.09 18.35
CA ASP A 377 0.38 29.72 19.00
C ASP A 377 0.59 31.14 18.51
N LEU A 378 1.28 31.92 19.34
CA LEU A 378 1.79 33.25 19.02
C LEU A 378 3.26 33.30 19.45
N ASP A 379 4.13 33.88 18.62
CA ASP A 379 5.51 34.16 19.02
C ASP A 379 5.62 35.40 19.95
N ASP A 380 6.85 35.77 20.32
CA ASP A 380 7.14 36.91 21.20
C ASP A 380 6.64 38.27 20.64
N ASP A 381 6.51 38.40 19.32
CA ASP A 381 5.99 39.58 18.63
C ASP A 381 4.46 39.51 18.37
N GLY A 382 3.83 38.40 18.74
CA GLY A 382 2.40 38.15 18.59
C GLY A 382 1.99 37.62 17.22
N ILE A 383 2.94 37.06 16.45
CA ILE A 383 2.72 36.47 15.13
C ILE A 383 2.20 35.03 15.30
N PRO A 384 1.08 34.66 14.66
CA PRO A 384 0.58 33.30 14.72
C PRO A 384 1.50 32.31 13.99
N ASN A 385 1.65 31.11 14.55
CA ASN A 385 2.43 30.02 13.95
C ASN A 385 1.88 28.64 14.32
N TRP A 386 2.48 27.59 13.74
CA TRP A 386 2.09 26.18 13.91
C TRP A 386 3.17 25.34 14.62
N ASP A 387 4.00 25.98 15.46
CA ASP A 387 5.11 25.29 16.13
C ASP A 387 4.63 24.29 17.21
N THR A 388 3.39 24.43 17.72
CA THR A 388 2.73 23.50 18.65
C THR A 388 1.33 23.07 18.17
N ALA A 389 1.02 21.79 18.38
CA ALA A 389 -0.26 21.14 18.12
C ALA A 389 -1.21 21.24 19.33
N THR A 390 -2.50 20.96 19.10
CA THR A 390 -3.56 21.06 20.14
C THR A 390 -3.39 20.20 21.39
N ASP A 391 -2.54 19.18 21.38
CA ASP A 391 -2.22 18.36 22.56
C ASP A 391 -1.02 18.87 23.36
N GLY A 392 -0.30 19.87 22.84
CA GLY A 392 0.88 20.46 23.48
C GLY A 392 2.16 19.63 23.37
N THR A 393 2.22 18.63 22.47
CA THR A 393 3.34 17.67 22.43
C THR A 393 4.30 17.79 21.24
N ASN A 394 3.83 18.26 20.07
CA ASN A 394 4.56 18.30 18.81
C ASN A 394 4.11 19.49 17.94
N THR A 395 4.71 19.72 16.77
CA THR A 395 4.26 20.73 15.78
C THR A 395 3.09 20.23 14.92
N ASP A 396 2.29 21.17 14.40
CA ASP A 396 1.21 20.91 13.43
C ASP A 396 1.72 20.74 11.98
N LEU A 397 3.00 21.02 11.72
CA LEU A 397 3.63 20.94 10.40
C LEU A 397 4.14 19.52 10.10
N SER A 398 4.05 19.12 8.83
CA SER A 398 4.68 17.89 8.36
C SER A 398 6.19 18.09 8.15
N ILE A 399 6.93 17.00 7.90
CA ILE A 399 8.35 17.03 7.47
C ILE A 399 8.51 17.96 6.25
N THR A 400 7.61 17.86 5.27
CA THR A 400 7.59 18.74 4.09
C THR A 400 7.30 20.20 4.47
N GLY A 401 6.32 20.47 5.34
CA GLY A 401 6.00 21.83 5.76
C GLY A 401 7.16 22.51 6.50
N LEU A 402 7.80 21.79 7.43
CA LEU A 402 9.00 22.22 8.14
C LEU A 402 10.18 22.48 7.18
N TYR A 403 10.43 21.58 6.22
CA TYR A 403 11.45 21.77 5.18
C TYR A 403 11.18 23.06 4.40
N VAL A 404 9.98 23.18 3.82
CA VAL A 404 9.66 24.28 2.90
C VAL A 404 9.63 25.62 3.63
N ARG A 405 9.04 25.70 4.85
CA ARG A 405 9.10 26.90 5.72
C ARG A 405 10.53 27.42 5.86
N SER A 406 11.50 26.54 6.13
CA SER A 406 12.91 26.94 6.27
C SER A 406 13.50 27.51 4.98
N LYS A 407 13.17 26.92 3.82
CA LYS A 407 13.68 27.35 2.50
C LYS A 407 13.11 28.68 2.03
N ILE A 408 11.88 28.97 2.43
CA ILE A 408 11.24 30.28 2.26
C ILE A 408 11.94 31.31 3.17
N ARG A 409 12.06 31.05 4.48
CA ARG A 409 12.75 31.93 5.45
C ARG A 409 14.22 32.18 5.13
N GLY A 410 14.88 31.24 4.44
CA GLY A 410 16.34 31.24 4.26
C GLY A 410 17.09 30.72 5.49
N ASP A 411 16.39 29.99 6.36
CA ASP A 411 16.97 29.34 7.52
C ASP A 411 17.74 28.08 7.11
N VAL A 412 18.56 27.56 8.03
CA VAL A 412 19.07 26.18 7.90
C VAL A 412 17.87 25.24 7.97
N ALA A 413 17.79 24.27 7.05
CA ALA A 413 16.70 23.30 7.06
C ALA A 413 16.64 22.59 8.42
N PRO A 414 15.46 22.52 9.07
CA PRO A 414 15.32 21.82 10.32
C PRO A 414 15.71 20.38 10.09
N MET A 415 16.78 19.97 10.74
CA MET A 415 17.09 18.56 10.80
C MET A 415 15.95 17.89 11.58
N PHE A 416 15.37 16.83 11.03
CA PHE A 416 14.09 16.30 11.48
C PHE A 416 14.19 15.48 12.74
N GLY A 417 13.39 15.88 13.73
CA GLY A 417 13.34 15.31 15.06
C GLY A 417 12.71 13.94 15.11
N SER A 418 13.45 12.91 15.53
CA SER A 418 12.86 11.68 16.07
C SER A 418 13.34 11.48 17.49
N SER A 419 12.46 11.68 18.46
CA SER A 419 12.74 11.33 19.86
C SER A 419 12.75 9.81 19.99
N VAL A 420 13.88 9.27 20.46
CA VAL A 420 13.97 7.88 20.90
C VAL A 420 14.03 7.90 22.42
N ASN A 421 12.91 7.54 23.06
CA ASN A 421 12.93 7.20 24.48
C ASN A 421 13.81 5.94 24.62
N ILE A 422 14.99 6.11 25.24
CA ILE A 422 15.87 4.98 25.59
C ILE A 422 15.21 4.20 26.74
N LEU A 423 14.52 4.92 27.63
CA LEU A 423 13.68 4.37 28.68
C LEU A 423 12.39 5.16 28.83
N ASP A 424 11.30 4.47 28.56
CA ASP A 424 9.91 4.82 28.82
C ASP A 424 9.35 3.62 29.59
N PHE A 425 9.10 3.77 30.88
CA PHE A 425 8.86 2.61 31.73
C PHE A 425 7.38 2.14 31.71
N GLU A 426 6.53 2.91 31.05
CA GLU A 426 5.11 2.71 30.76
C GLU A 426 4.88 1.74 29.59
N ASP A 427 5.68 1.81 28.52
CA ASP A 427 5.57 0.91 27.37
C ASP A 427 6.07 -0.53 27.68
N GLY A 428 6.77 -0.69 28.80
CA GLY A 428 7.33 -1.97 29.25
C GLY A 428 8.76 -2.25 28.79
N SER A 429 9.40 -1.31 28.10
CA SER A 429 10.81 -1.32 27.79
C SER A 429 11.64 -1.42 29.08
N THR A 430 12.51 -2.43 29.13
CA THR A 430 13.42 -2.66 30.27
C THR A 430 14.87 -2.83 29.79
N ASN A 431 15.16 -2.38 28.57
CA ASN A 431 16.43 -2.59 27.87
C ASN A 431 17.57 -1.67 28.35
N ALA A 432 17.54 -1.23 29.62
CA ALA A 432 18.70 -0.63 30.26
C ALA A 432 19.31 -1.54 31.33
N SER A 433 20.62 -1.74 31.21
CA SER A 433 21.46 -2.34 32.23
C SER A 433 21.69 -1.37 33.39
N VAL A 434 20.70 -1.22 34.28
CA VAL A 434 20.84 -0.41 35.52
C VAL A 434 21.85 -1.08 36.47
N GLN A 435 23.14 -0.80 36.25
CA GLN A 435 24.25 -1.45 36.92
C GLN A 435 24.81 -0.60 38.08
N SER A 436 24.47 -1.00 39.31
CA SER A 436 25.10 -0.53 40.53
C SER A 436 26.47 -1.18 40.73
N TYR A 437 27.48 -0.70 39.99
CA TYR A 437 28.87 -1.16 40.17
C TYR A 437 29.44 -0.73 41.53
N THR A 438 29.49 -1.64 42.50
CA THR A 438 30.67 -1.81 43.34
C THR A 438 31.81 -2.47 42.53
N ASP A 439 33.06 -2.27 42.97
CA ASP A 439 34.31 -3.01 42.67
C ASP A 439 34.42 -3.99 41.46
N GLY A 440 35.47 -4.00 40.62
CA GLY A 440 36.77 -3.31 40.47
C GLY A 440 37.45 -3.86 39.18
N GLU A 441 38.52 -3.34 38.58
CA GLU A 441 39.67 -2.53 39.03
C GLU A 441 40.03 -1.45 37.97
N GLY A 442 40.61 -0.31 38.38
CA GLY A 442 41.07 0.73 37.43
C GLY A 442 40.81 2.18 37.86
N ASN A 443 41.13 2.51 39.11
CA ASN A 443 40.60 3.70 39.79
C ASN A 443 41.39 5.01 39.50
N PRO A 444 40.74 6.19 39.54
CA PRO A 444 41.20 7.19 40.53
C PRO A 444 40.07 8.03 41.17
N GLY A 445 39.28 7.45 42.08
CA GLY A 445 38.29 8.18 42.89
C GLY A 445 37.35 7.27 43.69
N ALA A 446 37.87 6.54 44.68
CA ALA A 446 37.06 5.60 45.47
C ALA A 446 36.00 6.29 46.37
N TYR A 447 34.73 5.87 46.26
CA TYR A 447 33.71 6.02 47.31
C TYR A 447 32.92 4.72 47.46
N ASN A 448 32.56 4.37 48.71
CA ASN A 448 31.92 3.09 49.05
C ASN A 448 30.47 3.02 48.56
N ALA A 449 30.15 2.02 47.74
CA ALA A 449 28.81 1.83 47.16
C ALA A 449 27.95 0.75 47.86
N GLU A 450 28.06 0.60 49.18
CA GLU A 450 27.21 -0.34 49.96
C GLU A 450 25.86 0.25 50.43
N ASN A 451 25.62 1.56 50.30
CA ASN A 451 24.52 2.26 50.99
C ASN A 451 23.37 2.78 50.09
N TYR A 452 23.50 2.76 48.76
CA TYR A 452 22.60 3.49 47.85
C TYR A 452 21.87 2.53 46.90
N PRO A 453 20.76 1.88 47.33
CA PRO A 453 19.95 1.07 46.44
C PRO A 453 19.24 1.97 45.41
N LEU A 454 19.28 1.52 44.15
CA LEU A 454 18.41 1.97 43.07
C LEU A 454 17.39 0.87 42.79
N SER A 455 16.12 1.21 42.56
CA SER A 455 15.05 0.23 42.31
C SER A 455 13.95 0.77 41.41
N VAL A 456 13.46 -0.04 40.48
CA VAL A 456 12.25 0.28 39.70
C VAL A 456 11.01 0.05 40.58
N THR A 457 10.17 1.07 40.74
CA THR A 457 8.96 1.05 41.60
C THR A 457 7.77 1.67 40.86
N THR A 458 6.54 1.24 41.19
CA THR A 458 5.31 1.82 40.63
C THR A 458 4.75 2.90 41.56
N LEU A 459 4.47 4.09 41.04
CA LEU A 459 3.89 5.20 41.80
C LEU A 459 2.36 5.29 41.69
N SER A 460 1.82 4.93 40.52
CA SER A 460 0.40 4.95 40.18
C SER A 460 -0.01 3.65 39.47
N ASP A 461 -1.30 3.48 39.17
CA ASP A 461 -1.86 2.27 38.52
C ASP A 461 -1.45 2.17 37.02
N GLY A 462 -0.17 1.88 36.75
CA GLY A 462 0.33 1.59 35.40
C GLY A 462 1.82 1.88 35.24
N ASN A 463 2.26 3.04 35.70
CA ASN A 463 3.58 3.59 35.41
C ASN A 463 4.62 3.09 36.42
N LYS A 464 5.83 2.81 35.93
CA LYS A 464 6.99 2.39 36.73
C LYS A 464 8.05 3.49 36.62
N VAL A 465 8.86 3.72 37.65
CA VAL A 465 9.92 4.74 37.66
C VAL A 465 11.17 4.20 38.35
N LEU A 466 12.33 4.81 38.12
CA LEU A 466 13.57 4.48 38.82
C LEU A 466 13.73 5.31 40.12
N GLU A 467 13.54 4.68 41.28
CA GLU A 467 13.80 5.29 42.60
C GLU A 467 15.27 5.18 43.03
N ALA A 468 15.80 6.24 43.66
CA ALA A 468 17.10 6.27 44.31
C ALA A 468 16.99 6.59 45.81
N GLY A 469 17.71 5.85 46.67
CA GLY A 469 17.75 6.08 48.13
C GLY A 469 18.38 7.42 48.57
N GLU A 470 18.51 7.65 49.89
CA GLU A 470 19.20 8.84 50.43
C GLU A 470 20.68 8.85 50.01
N ILE A 471 21.13 9.93 49.36
CA ILE A 471 22.52 10.13 48.89
C ILE A 471 23.17 11.25 49.70
N SER A 472 24.46 11.10 50.04
CA SER A 472 25.23 12.18 50.68
C SER A 472 26.56 12.49 49.98
N GLY A 473 26.80 13.78 49.68
CA GLY A 473 28.02 14.28 49.05
C GLY A 473 27.81 14.99 47.70
N GLY A 474 28.89 15.36 47.00
CA GLY A 474 28.78 15.90 45.64
C GLY A 474 28.40 14.82 44.61
N PRO A 475 28.13 15.18 43.34
CA PRO A 475 27.74 14.22 42.29
C PRO A 475 28.74 13.07 42.13
N TRP A 476 30.04 13.36 42.31
CA TRP A 476 31.13 12.38 42.26
C TRP A 476 31.16 11.34 43.39
N SER A 477 30.28 11.47 44.38
CA SER A 477 30.20 10.58 45.55
C SER A 477 28.82 9.94 45.75
N GLY A 478 27.86 10.25 44.88
CA GLY A 478 26.51 9.70 44.96
C GLY A 478 26.25 8.51 44.04
N ALA A 479 24.97 8.16 43.91
CA ALA A 479 24.54 7.08 43.03
C ALA A 479 24.84 7.40 41.56
N ARG A 480 24.87 6.36 40.74
CA ARG A 480 25.08 6.46 39.29
C ARG A 480 24.13 5.55 38.51
N ILE A 481 23.67 6.04 37.37
CA ILE A 481 22.97 5.24 36.37
C ILE A 481 23.82 5.30 35.10
N SER A 482 24.15 4.15 34.53
CA SER A 482 24.92 4.03 33.30
C SER A 482 24.09 3.31 32.25
N PHE A 483 24.00 3.89 31.07
CA PHE A 483 23.42 3.32 29.87
C PHE A 483 24.58 2.84 28.99
N GLN A 484 24.55 1.59 28.57
CA GLN A 484 25.63 0.95 27.80
C GLN A 484 25.08 0.39 26.49
N ASP A 485 25.97 0.27 25.49
CA ASP A 485 25.71 -0.39 24.21
C ASP A 485 24.53 0.22 23.43
N LEU A 486 24.40 1.56 23.50
CA LEU A 486 23.30 2.34 22.87
C LEU A 486 23.29 2.32 21.33
N GLY A 487 24.31 1.75 20.69
CA GLY A 487 24.18 1.09 19.39
C GLY A 487 23.68 1.93 18.21
N THR A 488 24.12 3.18 18.02
CA THR A 488 23.89 3.91 16.75
C THR A 488 24.90 5.04 16.51
N ALA A 489 25.15 5.35 15.24
CA ALA A 489 25.84 6.57 14.84
C ALA A 489 24.86 7.74 14.83
N TYR A 490 24.59 8.31 16.00
CA TYR A 490 24.02 9.66 16.08
C TYR A 490 25.06 10.62 15.51
N SER A 491 24.85 11.15 14.30
CA SER A 491 25.53 12.36 13.86
C SER A 491 25.05 13.51 14.76
N LEU A 492 25.77 13.71 15.86
CA LEU A 492 25.34 14.52 17.01
C LEU A 492 24.97 15.95 16.61
N TYR A 493 23.67 16.22 16.58
CA TYR A 493 23.07 17.43 17.12
C TYR A 493 21.74 17.01 17.73
N SER A 494 21.66 16.86 19.05
CA SER A 494 20.41 16.87 19.84
C SER A 494 20.65 16.43 21.29
N ASP A 495 19.70 16.77 22.16
CA ASP A 495 19.90 16.86 23.60
C ASP A 495 19.49 15.59 24.37
N LEU A 496 20.05 15.40 25.56
CA LEU A 496 19.60 14.36 26.50
C LEU A 496 18.53 14.94 27.43
N THR A 497 17.35 14.32 27.46
CA THR A 497 16.22 14.70 28.32
C THR A 497 15.87 13.58 29.30
N PHE A 498 15.35 13.96 30.47
CA PHE A 498 14.72 13.04 31.42
C PHE A 498 13.89 13.78 32.46
N ASP A 499 12.86 13.11 32.98
CA ASP A 499 12.01 13.60 34.05
C ASP A 499 12.58 13.22 35.43
N VAL A 500 12.50 14.17 36.37
CA VAL A 500 12.88 13.99 37.78
C VAL A 500 11.65 14.23 38.65
N TYR A 501 11.30 13.29 39.53
CA TYR A 501 10.20 13.43 40.47
C TYR A 501 10.67 13.36 41.93
N LEU A 502 10.03 14.14 42.79
CA LEU A 502 10.26 14.20 44.25
C LEU A 502 8.95 14.00 45.02
N PRO A 503 8.96 13.36 46.21
CA PRO A 503 7.79 13.23 47.07
C PRO A 503 7.14 14.58 47.45
N ASP A 504 5.81 14.66 47.41
CA ASP A 504 5.07 15.83 47.92
C ASP A 504 5.39 16.09 49.40
N GLY A 505 5.45 17.37 49.77
CA GLY A 505 5.83 17.83 51.10
C GLY A 505 7.33 17.75 51.43
N THR A 506 8.20 17.34 50.49
CA THR A 506 9.66 17.38 50.68
C THR A 506 10.14 18.83 50.76
N SER A 507 10.51 19.30 51.94
CA SER A 507 11.36 20.49 52.04
C SER A 507 12.71 20.14 51.43
N LEU A 508 13.06 20.72 50.26
CA LEU A 508 14.25 20.30 49.52
C LEU A 508 15.46 20.23 50.44
N VAL A 509 16.10 19.07 50.42
CA VAL A 509 17.17 18.76 51.35
C VAL A 509 18.43 19.39 50.78
N ASN A 510 18.64 20.63 51.19
CA ASN A 510 19.60 21.60 50.66
C ASN A 510 19.13 22.25 49.35
N ASP A 511 19.59 23.48 49.09
CA ASP A 511 18.97 24.44 48.15
C ASP A 511 19.07 24.07 46.64
N LYS A 512 19.47 22.83 46.31
CA LYS A 512 19.68 22.34 44.95
C LYS A 512 19.78 20.80 44.87
N PHE A 513 19.37 20.25 43.73
CA PHE A 513 19.57 18.87 43.28
C PHE A 513 20.53 18.87 42.10
N GLU A 514 21.57 18.04 42.12
CA GLU A 514 22.66 18.09 41.14
C GLU A 514 22.80 16.79 40.35
N ILE A 515 22.98 16.91 39.03
CA ILE A 515 23.19 15.78 38.12
C ILE A 515 24.37 16.09 37.22
N GLN A 516 25.31 15.16 37.12
CA GLN A 516 26.49 15.25 36.28
C GLN A 516 26.46 14.16 35.21
N PRO A 517 26.05 14.48 33.98
CA PRO A 517 26.17 13.56 32.86
C PRO A 517 27.63 13.42 32.40
N ILE A 518 27.99 12.23 31.96
CA ILE A 518 29.31 11.83 31.45
C ILE A 518 29.06 10.98 30.21
N ILE A 519 29.77 11.27 29.12
CA ILE A 519 29.63 10.53 27.86
C ILE A 519 30.93 9.80 27.49
N GLN A 520 30.78 8.68 26.79
CA GLN A 520 31.86 7.89 26.22
C GLN A 520 31.51 7.50 24.79
N THR A 521 32.43 7.74 23.86
CA THR A 521 32.29 7.42 22.44
C THR A 521 33.31 6.35 22.04
N GLU A 522 33.00 5.58 20.99
CA GLU A 522 33.82 4.43 20.55
C GLU A 522 35.29 4.82 20.25
N LYS A 523 35.53 5.97 19.61
CA LYS A 523 36.87 6.38 19.17
C LYS A 523 37.75 6.96 20.27
N LEU A 524 37.16 7.49 21.34
CA LEU A 524 37.87 8.29 22.35
C LEU A 524 37.96 7.65 23.74
N ASN A 525 37.24 6.53 23.98
CA ASN A 525 37.18 5.75 25.24
C ASN A 525 36.66 6.50 26.48
N TRP A 526 36.89 7.81 26.61
CA TRP A 526 36.33 8.67 27.65
C TRP A 526 36.34 10.11 27.17
N TRP A 527 35.16 10.73 27.05
CA TRP A 527 35.05 12.06 26.43
C TRP A 527 34.64 13.20 27.36
N GLY A 528 34.52 12.91 28.66
CA GLY A 528 34.44 13.91 29.72
C GLY A 528 33.03 14.20 30.21
N GLN A 529 32.93 15.31 30.94
CA GLN A 529 31.74 15.75 31.68
C GLN A 529 30.94 16.72 30.83
N LEU A 530 29.63 16.49 30.69
CA LEU A 530 28.70 17.52 30.18
C LEU A 530 28.47 18.60 31.24
N SER A 531 27.75 19.66 30.90
CA SER A 531 27.31 20.65 31.88
C SER A 531 26.51 19.99 33.00
N GLN A 532 26.89 20.29 34.26
CA GLN A 532 26.16 19.82 35.43
C GLN A 532 24.77 20.47 35.48
N ILE A 533 23.71 19.66 35.53
CA ILE A 533 22.35 20.16 35.80
C ILE A 533 22.26 20.47 37.29
N THR A 534 21.67 21.63 37.60
CA THR A 534 21.31 22.01 38.97
C THR A 534 19.83 22.39 38.99
N LEU A 535 18.98 21.51 39.52
CA LEU A 535 17.57 21.79 39.76
C LEU A 535 17.38 22.39 41.16
N THR A 536 16.38 23.23 41.32
CA THR A 536 16.10 24.02 42.54
C THR A 536 14.61 23.93 42.89
N PRO A 537 14.16 24.42 44.07
CA PRO A 537 12.75 24.31 44.47
C PRO A 537 11.73 24.88 43.47
N SER A 538 12.14 25.87 42.65
CA SER A 538 11.27 26.53 41.68
C SER A 538 11.11 25.77 40.36
N ASP A 539 11.95 24.78 40.09
CA ASP A 539 11.95 24.05 38.82
C ASP A 539 10.97 22.87 38.83
N PHE A 540 10.42 22.53 40.00
CA PHE A 540 9.45 21.46 40.19
C PHE A 540 8.00 21.98 40.29
N ALA A 541 7.10 21.37 39.54
CA ALA A 541 5.64 21.56 39.62
C ALA A 541 4.95 20.29 40.11
N LEU A 542 3.76 20.39 40.69
CA LEU A 542 2.98 19.21 41.06
C LEU A 542 2.44 18.54 39.80
N ASP A 543 2.76 17.26 39.62
CA ASP A 543 2.10 16.38 38.66
C ASP A 543 0.91 15.70 39.34
N ASP A 544 -0.30 16.13 38.98
CA ASP A 544 -1.56 15.63 39.53
C ASP A 544 -1.80 14.12 39.25
N SER A 545 -1.09 13.51 38.29
CA SER A 545 -1.27 12.09 37.91
C SER A 545 -0.50 11.13 38.81
N THR A 546 0.71 11.52 39.24
CA THR A 546 1.56 10.76 40.17
C THR A 546 1.43 11.24 41.62
N GLY A 547 0.96 12.47 41.83
CA GLY A 547 0.96 13.13 43.14
C GLY A 547 2.38 13.52 43.61
N LEU A 548 3.33 13.60 42.69
CA LEU A 548 4.72 13.98 42.94
C LEU A 548 5.05 15.36 42.37
N MET A 549 6.12 15.96 42.87
CA MET A 549 6.70 17.17 42.32
C MET A 549 7.64 16.79 41.15
N LYS A 550 7.28 17.13 39.91
CA LYS A 550 8.01 16.83 38.67
C LYS A 550 8.82 18.03 38.16
N ALA A 551 10.04 17.79 37.67
CA ALA A 551 10.83 18.70 36.86
C ALA A 551 11.45 17.94 35.68
N THR A 552 11.36 18.49 34.47
CA THR A 552 12.03 17.90 33.29
C THR A 552 13.41 18.55 33.12
N ALA A 553 14.46 17.73 33.10
CA ALA A 553 15.83 18.17 32.93
C ALA A 553 16.30 17.95 31.48
N LYS A 554 17.01 18.93 30.93
CA LYS A 554 17.58 18.89 29.56
C LYS A 554 19.07 19.21 29.60
N VAL A 555 19.88 18.38 28.95
CA VAL A 555 21.33 18.54 28.81
C VAL A 555 21.65 18.77 27.34
N ASN A 556 22.14 19.97 27.04
CA ASN A 556 22.43 20.34 25.66
C ASN A 556 23.82 19.88 25.19
N TYR A 557 23.87 19.27 24.00
CA TYR A 557 25.10 18.69 23.42
C TYR A 557 25.99 19.69 22.66
N ASP A 558 25.55 20.93 22.39
CA ASP A 558 26.29 21.96 21.63
C ASP A 558 27.66 22.33 22.23
N SER A 559 27.87 21.98 23.51
CA SER A 559 29.17 22.08 24.19
C SER A 559 30.25 21.18 23.58
N ILE A 560 29.90 20.24 22.70
CA ILE A 560 30.78 19.20 22.16
C ILE A 560 30.62 19.08 20.63
N LYS A 561 31.68 19.42 19.89
CA LYS A 561 31.75 19.25 18.42
C LYS A 561 32.69 18.10 18.03
N ALA A 562 32.15 16.97 17.61
CA ALA A 562 32.81 16.05 16.67
C ALA A 562 31.76 15.46 15.73
N ALA A 563 31.99 15.57 14.42
CA ALA A 563 31.04 15.16 13.40
C ALA A 563 31.12 13.65 13.05
N ASP A 564 32.11 12.92 13.58
CA ASP A 564 32.59 11.64 13.04
C ASP A 564 32.84 10.54 14.11
N ASP A 565 31.94 10.38 15.10
CA ASP A 565 32.09 9.38 16.17
C ASP A 565 30.74 8.86 16.71
N LYS A 566 30.72 7.65 17.27
CA LYS A 566 29.51 6.99 17.80
C LYS A 566 29.42 7.10 19.31
N LEU A 567 28.22 7.29 19.83
CA LEU A 567 27.93 7.31 21.27
C LEU A 567 27.81 5.87 21.81
N GLY A 568 28.75 5.46 22.68
CA GLY A 568 28.78 4.11 23.25
C GLY A 568 28.13 4.00 24.63
N HIS A 569 28.41 4.95 25.51
CA HIS A 569 27.87 4.97 26.88
C HIS A 569 27.52 6.38 27.36
N ILE A 570 26.44 6.48 28.14
CA ILE A 570 26.06 7.67 28.90
C ILE A 570 26.03 7.27 30.39
N THR A 571 26.53 8.12 31.29
CA THR A 571 26.44 7.90 32.74
C THR A 571 25.99 9.17 33.44
N LEU A 572 24.93 9.07 34.23
CA LEU A 572 24.43 10.12 35.11
C LEU A 572 24.94 9.88 36.53
N LEU A 573 25.62 10.87 37.12
CA LEU A 573 25.99 10.86 38.55
C LEU A 573 25.13 11.86 39.33
N PHE A 574 24.65 11.49 40.51
CA PHE A 574 23.69 12.28 41.29
C PHE A 574 24.31 12.84 42.58
N GLY A 575 23.99 14.08 42.93
CA GLY A 575 24.48 14.77 44.13
C GLY A 575 23.66 14.53 45.40
N ASP A 576 23.95 15.31 46.44
CA ASP A 576 23.30 15.30 47.76
C ASP A 576 21.77 15.46 47.63
N THR A 577 21.01 14.43 48.02
CA THR A 577 19.56 14.39 47.82
C THR A 577 18.90 13.30 48.67
N LYS A 578 17.59 13.41 48.91
CA LYS A 578 16.79 12.35 49.51
C LYS A 578 15.69 11.90 48.56
N GLY A 579 15.72 10.63 48.16
CA GLY A 579 14.55 9.93 47.61
C GLY A 579 13.96 10.61 46.37
N PHE A 580 14.55 10.37 45.20
CA PHE A 580 14.03 10.88 43.93
C PHE A 580 13.69 9.73 42.99
N TYR A 581 12.83 10.02 42.01
CA TYR A 581 12.48 9.12 40.93
C TYR A 581 12.92 9.72 39.57
N LEU A 582 13.20 8.86 38.59
CA LEU A 582 13.49 9.24 37.20
C LEU A 582 12.60 8.47 36.22
N ASP A 583 12.26 9.13 35.11
CA ASP A 583 11.51 8.57 33.99
C ASP A 583 11.78 9.28 32.65
N ASN A 584 11.20 8.80 31.56
CA ASN A 584 11.23 9.40 30.20
C ASN A 584 12.64 9.81 29.76
N ILE A 585 13.60 8.88 29.83
CA ILE A 585 15.00 9.16 29.50
C ILE A 585 15.19 9.02 27.98
N GLY A 586 15.21 10.16 27.29
CA GLY A 586 15.21 10.24 25.84
C GLY A 586 16.49 10.83 25.25
N LEU A 587 16.86 10.34 24.06
CA LEU A 587 17.64 11.13 23.11
C LEU A 587 16.67 11.70 22.08
N GLU A 588 16.68 13.02 21.95
CA GLU A 588 16.27 13.64 20.70
C GLU A 588 17.29 13.19 19.61
N MET A 589 16.85 12.99 18.37
CA MET A 589 17.72 12.83 17.17
C MET A 589 17.37 13.90 16.16
N PHE A 590 18.25 14.19 15.20
CA PHE A 590 17.97 15.10 14.09
C PHE A 590 18.58 14.57 12.76
N TYR A 591 17.78 14.44 11.68
CA TYR A 591 18.23 13.93 10.36
C TYR A 591 18.03 14.93 9.19
N ASN A 592 18.83 14.84 8.13
CA ASN A 592 18.76 15.80 7.01
C ASN A 592 19.08 15.17 5.64
N GLY A 593 18.38 14.09 5.29
CA GLY A 593 18.58 13.35 4.04
C GLY A 593 17.34 12.58 3.58
N ASP A 594 17.35 12.07 2.34
CA ASP A 594 16.22 11.38 1.72
C ASP A 594 15.74 10.17 2.53
N ILE A 595 14.41 10.08 2.69
CA ILE A 595 13.76 8.92 3.33
C ILE A 595 13.89 7.63 2.48
N SER A 596 14.29 7.74 1.21
CA SER A 596 14.65 6.60 0.35
C SER A 596 16.02 5.98 0.66
N SER A 597 16.89 6.64 1.44
CA SER A 597 18.23 6.14 1.80
C SER A 597 18.26 5.53 3.21
N LYS A 598 17.94 4.24 3.34
CA LYS A 598 18.03 3.52 4.62
C LYS A 598 19.50 3.40 5.08
N PRO A 599 19.85 3.76 6.33
CA PRO A 599 21.17 3.49 6.90
C PRO A 599 21.46 1.98 7.05
N VAL A 600 22.75 1.62 7.02
CA VAL A 600 23.25 0.24 7.18
C VAL A 600 24.22 0.14 8.36
N VAL A 601 23.88 -0.60 9.44
CA VAL A 601 24.83 -1.31 10.36
C VAL A 601 24.09 -2.42 11.14
N PRO A 602 24.57 -3.68 11.12
CA PRO A 602 24.24 -4.70 12.15
C PRO A 602 25.40 -5.21 13.05
N ASP A 603 25.14 -6.34 13.75
CA ASP A 603 25.98 -7.16 14.65
C ASP A 603 26.16 -6.72 16.13
N GLN A 604 25.06 -6.73 16.91
CA GLN A 604 24.82 -7.33 18.26
C GLN A 604 23.45 -6.82 18.83
N PRO A 605 22.80 -7.46 19.82
CA PRO A 605 21.35 -7.70 19.75
C PRO A 605 20.44 -6.53 20.20
N GLY A 606 19.49 -6.16 19.32
CA GLY A 606 18.43 -5.18 19.59
C GLY A 606 17.19 -5.38 18.69
N SER A 607 17.17 -4.74 17.52
CA SER A 607 16.09 -4.75 16.51
C SER A 607 16.57 -4.04 15.23
N PHE A 608 16.16 -4.36 13.99
CA PHE A 608 15.33 -5.44 13.43
C PHE A 608 15.75 -5.61 11.96
N LEU A 609 15.70 -6.83 11.39
CA LEU A 609 15.91 -7.09 9.95
C LEU A 609 14.72 -7.88 9.37
N TYR A 610 14.33 -7.58 8.13
CA TYR A 610 13.16 -8.19 7.48
C TYR A 610 13.57 -9.46 6.74
N LEU A 611 12.71 -10.49 6.72
CA LEU A 611 12.87 -11.57 5.74
C LEU A 611 12.69 -11.02 4.32
N PRO A 612 13.39 -11.56 3.32
CA PRO A 612 14.32 -12.71 3.38
C PRO A 612 15.72 -12.41 3.96
N PHE A 613 16.39 -13.44 4.50
CA PHE A 613 17.78 -13.35 4.97
C PHE A 613 18.74 -13.99 3.97
N TYR A 614 19.73 -13.21 3.51
CA TYR A 614 20.72 -13.62 2.52
C TYR A 614 22.18 -13.48 2.96
N PHE A 615 22.48 -12.84 4.10
CA PHE A 615 23.83 -12.73 4.68
C PHE A 615 24.92 -12.06 3.80
N GLU A 616 24.62 -11.67 2.54
CA GLU A 616 25.53 -11.00 1.57
C GLU A 616 26.08 -9.62 1.97
N ASN A 617 25.64 -9.12 3.11
CA ASN A 617 26.11 -7.88 3.74
C ASN A 617 27.18 -8.15 4.83
N ASP A 618 27.60 -9.41 5.00
CA ASP A 618 28.47 -9.94 6.06
C ASP A 618 27.87 -9.90 7.48
N GLN A 619 26.54 -9.90 7.62
CA GLN A 619 25.84 -9.66 8.90
C GLN A 619 24.97 -10.83 9.33
N ARG A 620 24.84 -11.07 10.64
CA ARG A 620 24.12 -12.25 11.17
C ARG A 620 22.60 -12.12 11.19
N GLU A 621 22.01 -11.13 10.52
CA GLU A 621 20.55 -10.98 10.38
C GLU A 621 19.75 -11.14 11.70
N GLY A 622 20.32 -10.69 12.81
CA GLY A 622 19.74 -10.79 14.16
C GLY A 622 19.72 -12.20 14.80
N TRP A 623 20.28 -13.22 14.15
CA TRP A 623 20.35 -14.59 14.69
C TRP A 623 21.24 -14.67 15.93
N LYS A 624 20.78 -15.42 16.95
CA LYS A 624 21.44 -15.66 18.26
C LYS A 624 21.13 -17.07 18.80
N PRO A 625 21.81 -17.59 19.82
CA PRO A 625 21.52 -18.91 20.38
C PRO A 625 20.19 -18.89 21.14
N ASP A 626 19.45 -20.01 21.13
CA ASP A 626 18.15 -20.13 21.81
C ASP A 626 18.17 -21.07 23.03
N GLY A 627 17.79 -20.54 24.19
CA GLY A 627 17.81 -21.24 25.48
C GLY A 627 19.19 -21.78 25.87
N ASP A 628 19.24 -22.95 26.52
CA ASP A 628 20.47 -23.68 26.89
C ASP A 628 21.24 -24.26 25.68
N SER A 629 21.18 -23.64 24.50
CA SER A 629 21.92 -24.09 23.31
C SER A 629 23.41 -24.03 23.59
N LYS A 630 24.09 -25.17 23.51
CA LYS A 630 25.52 -25.29 23.91
C LYS A 630 26.49 -24.73 22.85
N ILE A 631 25.98 -23.98 21.88
CA ILE A 631 26.80 -23.29 20.90
C ILE A 631 27.24 -21.94 21.45
N ASP A 632 28.54 -21.69 21.41
CA ASP A 632 29.09 -20.37 21.70
C ASP A 632 28.77 -19.43 20.53
N TYR A 633 28.12 -18.30 20.81
CA TYR A 633 27.76 -17.33 19.78
C TYR A 633 28.97 -16.79 19.01
N GLN A 634 30.14 -16.73 19.66
CA GLN A 634 31.41 -16.33 19.03
C GLN A 634 31.89 -17.32 17.97
N THR A 635 31.34 -18.54 17.95
CA THR A 635 31.67 -19.58 16.96
C THR A 635 30.74 -19.59 15.74
N ILE A 636 29.65 -18.83 15.79
CA ILE A 636 28.90 -18.43 14.60
C ILE A 636 29.75 -17.40 13.83
N SER A 637 29.82 -17.53 12.50
CA SER A 637 30.46 -16.59 11.57
C SER A 637 29.60 -16.44 10.32
N ILE A 638 29.88 -15.43 9.49
CA ILE A 638 29.49 -15.44 8.08
C ILE A 638 30.70 -15.93 7.30
N ASP A 639 30.53 -16.98 6.49
CA ASP A 639 31.57 -17.57 5.66
C ASP A 639 31.13 -17.49 4.18
N GLU A 640 32.00 -16.98 3.29
CA GLU A 640 31.81 -16.99 1.83
C GLU A 640 31.74 -18.43 1.29
N ILE A 641 30.70 -18.74 0.52
CA ILE A 641 30.42 -20.07 -0.02
C ILE A 641 30.56 -20.18 -1.55
N ASP A 642 30.36 -19.08 -2.30
CA ASP A 642 30.74 -18.89 -3.71
C ASP A 642 31.06 -17.39 -3.97
N GLU A 643 31.46 -17.02 -5.18
CA GLU A 643 31.77 -15.61 -5.52
C GLU A 643 30.53 -14.71 -5.34
N TYR A 644 30.54 -13.87 -4.29
CA TYR A 644 29.41 -13.04 -3.83
C TYR A 644 28.19 -13.83 -3.31
N ASP A 645 28.40 -15.00 -2.70
CA ASP A 645 27.37 -15.80 -1.98
C ASP A 645 27.87 -16.13 -0.56
N HIS A 646 27.13 -15.74 0.49
CA HIS A 646 27.56 -15.79 1.90
C HIS A 646 26.58 -16.54 2.80
N ALA A 647 27.11 -17.31 3.78
CA ALA A 647 26.27 -18.10 4.68
C ALA A 647 26.65 -17.98 6.15
N MET A 648 25.64 -17.93 7.03
CA MET A 648 25.84 -18.01 8.47
C MET A 648 26.25 -19.43 8.86
N SER A 649 27.49 -19.60 9.31
CA SER A 649 28.10 -20.88 9.66
C SER A 649 28.42 -21.03 11.13
N PHE A 650 28.37 -22.26 11.64
CA PHE A 650 28.62 -22.56 13.05
C PHE A 650 29.02 -24.04 13.27
N PRO A 651 29.75 -24.40 14.34
CA PRO A 651 30.17 -25.78 14.59
C PRO A 651 29.06 -26.64 15.19
N ALA A 652 28.97 -27.90 14.77
CA ALA A 652 28.06 -28.90 15.33
C ALA A 652 28.74 -30.26 15.47
N LYS A 653 28.45 -30.95 16.58
CA LYS A 653 28.94 -32.30 16.87
C LYS A 653 27.81 -33.17 17.39
N LEU A 654 27.57 -34.31 16.74
CA LEU A 654 26.50 -35.26 17.01
C LEU A 654 27.08 -36.64 17.38
N GLU A 655 26.33 -37.45 18.14
CA GLU A 655 26.74 -38.81 18.51
C GLU A 655 25.60 -39.82 18.29
N VAL A 656 25.93 -40.99 17.72
CA VAL A 656 24.97 -42.08 17.46
C VAL A 656 24.36 -42.60 18.76
N GLY A 657 23.04 -42.79 18.78
CA GLY A 657 22.29 -43.27 19.94
C GLY A 657 21.99 -42.18 20.98
N LYS A 658 22.33 -40.92 20.72
CA LYS A 658 21.84 -39.77 21.46
C LYS A 658 20.79 -39.00 20.65
N ASN A 659 19.70 -38.64 21.30
CA ASN A 659 18.69 -37.77 20.73
C ASN A 659 18.91 -36.36 21.28
N ASP A 660 19.80 -35.60 20.65
CA ASP A 660 20.29 -34.32 21.16
C ASP A 660 19.31 -33.14 20.96
N TRP A 661 18.00 -33.36 20.95
CA TRP A 661 16.98 -32.28 20.92
C TRP A 661 17.14 -31.29 22.08
N GLU A 662 17.41 -31.82 23.28
CA GLU A 662 17.54 -31.03 24.51
C GLU A 662 18.94 -30.39 24.64
N ASP A 663 19.94 -30.93 23.93
CA ASP A 663 21.38 -30.64 24.06
C ASP A 663 22.04 -30.02 22.81
N GLY A 664 21.32 -29.92 21.70
CA GLY A 664 21.81 -29.56 20.37
C GLY A 664 21.85 -28.07 20.08
N VAL A 665 22.27 -27.73 18.85
CA VAL A 665 22.33 -26.33 18.40
C VAL A 665 20.92 -25.82 18.12
N ARG A 666 20.55 -24.74 18.79
CA ARG A 666 19.34 -23.95 18.51
C ARG A 666 19.73 -22.50 18.26
N LEU A 667 19.24 -21.93 17.16
CA LEU A 667 19.40 -20.52 16.80
C LEU A 667 18.03 -19.88 16.64
N THR A 668 17.89 -18.61 17.04
CA THR A 668 16.68 -17.82 16.89
C THR A 668 16.99 -16.43 16.36
N SER A 669 16.11 -15.87 15.52
CA SER A 669 16.16 -14.48 15.04
C SER A 669 14.83 -13.78 15.36
N PRO A 670 14.84 -12.49 15.72
CA PRO A 670 13.63 -11.72 16.00
C PRO A 670 12.79 -11.56 14.74
N PHE A 671 11.50 -11.93 14.85
CA PHE A 671 10.54 -11.86 13.77
C PHE A 671 9.36 -10.96 14.19
N GLY A 672 8.93 -10.05 13.32
CA GLY A 672 7.88 -9.08 13.64
C GLY A 672 6.94 -8.78 12.48
N ILE A 673 6.85 -9.71 11.51
CA ILE A 673 6.32 -9.39 10.17
C ILE A 673 4.92 -9.98 9.93
N CYS A 674 4.55 -11.11 10.55
CA CYS A 674 3.27 -11.75 10.28
C CYS A 674 2.65 -12.43 11.53
N SER A 675 1.32 -12.46 11.60
CA SER A 675 0.57 -13.22 12.60
C SER A 675 0.44 -14.69 12.20
N LEU A 676 -0.03 -15.53 13.14
CA LEU A 676 -0.43 -16.91 12.90
C LEU A 676 -1.61 -17.06 11.90
N GLU A 677 -2.31 -15.95 11.58
CA GLU A 677 -3.28 -15.91 10.48
C GLU A 677 -2.62 -15.53 9.15
N ASP A 678 -1.73 -14.55 9.14
CA ASP A 678 -0.98 -14.15 7.95
C ASP A 678 -0.01 -15.27 7.50
N SER A 679 0.52 -16.07 8.42
CA SER A 679 1.36 -17.24 8.09
C SER A 679 0.62 -18.31 7.29
N LYS A 680 -0.72 -18.25 7.22
CA LYS A 680 -1.57 -19.11 6.36
C LYS A 680 -1.55 -18.65 4.90
N GLU A 681 -1.09 -17.44 4.61
CA GLU A 681 -1.00 -16.88 3.24
C GLU A 681 0.24 -17.39 2.47
N TYR A 682 1.24 -17.90 3.18
CA TYR A 682 2.48 -18.47 2.66
C TYR A 682 2.39 -20.00 2.59
N ILE A 683 3.06 -20.60 1.59
CA ILE A 683 3.01 -22.05 1.34
C ILE A 683 4.05 -22.80 2.20
N ALA A 684 5.23 -22.22 2.39
CA ALA A 684 6.30 -22.82 3.18
C ALA A 684 7.32 -21.78 3.68
N PHE A 685 8.15 -22.19 4.64
CA PHE A 685 9.42 -21.56 4.99
C PHE A 685 10.56 -22.38 4.36
N ALA A 686 11.54 -21.75 3.73
CA ALA A 686 12.61 -22.42 2.96
C ALA A 686 14.00 -21.87 3.28
N MET A 687 15.04 -22.69 3.04
CA MET A 687 16.46 -22.31 3.19
C MET A 687 17.40 -23.21 2.37
N ASN A 688 18.61 -22.71 2.13
CA ASN A 688 19.78 -23.51 1.78
C ASN A 688 20.55 -23.92 3.05
N ILE A 689 21.08 -25.15 3.05
CA ILE A 689 21.83 -25.74 4.16
C ILE A 689 23.10 -26.37 3.59
N TYR A 690 24.24 -26.05 4.19
CA TYR A 690 25.52 -26.66 3.84
C TYR A 690 26.11 -27.35 5.05
N VAL A 691 26.88 -28.41 4.83
CA VAL A 691 27.62 -29.11 5.88
C VAL A 691 29.02 -29.48 5.39
N ASP A 692 30.00 -29.50 6.29
CA ASP A 692 31.35 -29.98 5.97
C ASP A 692 31.31 -31.42 5.43
N LYS A 693 31.94 -31.67 4.29
CA LYS A 693 31.98 -32.98 3.64
C LYS A 693 32.85 -34.00 4.41
N ASP A 694 32.50 -35.27 4.33
CA ASP A 694 33.21 -36.41 4.95
C ASP A 694 33.34 -36.31 6.49
N LYS A 695 32.41 -35.59 7.14
CA LYS A 695 32.34 -35.41 8.61
C LYS A 695 31.36 -36.31 9.34
N ALA A 696 30.56 -37.09 8.63
CA ALA A 696 29.71 -38.15 9.17
C ALA A 696 30.00 -39.48 8.46
N THR A 697 29.84 -40.60 9.16
CA THR A 697 29.90 -41.95 8.61
C THR A 697 28.56 -42.69 8.71
N THR A 698 27.60 -42.18 9.50
CA THR A 698 26.24 -42.74 9.63
C THR A 698 25.20 -41.66 9.97
N GLY A 699 23.92 -42.06 9.90
CA GLY A 699 22.77 -41.28 10.34
C GLY A 699 22.37 -40.10 9.46
N LYS A 700 21.39 -39.33 9.95
CA LYS A 700 20.86 -38.13 9.30
C LYS A 700 20.79 -36.97 10.31
N ILE A 701 20.57 -35.76 9.80
CA ILE A 701 20.40 -34.55 10.61
C ILE A 701 19.04 -33.95 10.27
N GLY A 702 18.22 -33.70 11.29
CA GLY A 702 17.00 -32.90 11.19
C GLY A 702 17.27 -31.44 11.55
N ILE A 703 16.55 -30.51 10.93
CA ILE A 703 16.46 -29.10 11.31
C ILE A 703 14.97 -28.82 11.52
N GLU A 704 14.53 -28.72 12.77
CA GLU A 704 13.15 -28.39 13.12
C GLU A 704 12.96 -26.87 13.04
N VAL A 705 11.92 -26.44 12.32
CA VAL A 705 11.52 -25.05 12.19
C VAL A 705 10.42 -24.78 13.21
N CYS A 706 10.71 -23.95 14.20
CA CYS A 706 9.82 -23.72 15.33
C CYS A 706 9.48 -22.24 15.51
N PRO A 707 8.39 -21.73 14.89
CA PRO A 707 7.87 -20.40 15.18
C PRO A 707 7.46 -20.24 16.65
N ILE A 708 7.64 -19.04 17.21
CA ILE A 708 7.18 -18.69 18.56
C ILE A 708 6.05 -17.65 18.46
N PRO A 709 4.80 -18.00 18.78
CA PRO A 709 3.71 -17.05 18.95
C PRO A 709 4.00 -16.09 20.11
N ASP A 710 3.64 -14.81 19.96
CA ASP A 710 3.83 -13.82 21.01
C ASP A 710 2.86 -14.01 22.19
N GLY A 711 3.29 -13.58 23.37
CA GLY A 711 2.54 -13.72 24.63
C GLY A 711 2.63 -15.09 25.31
N ASP A 712 3.12 -16.15 24.64
CA ASP A 712 3.31 -17.48 25.22
C ASP A 712 4.78 -17.86 25.41
N GLY A 713 5.06 -18.68 26.43
CA GLY A 713 6.41 -19.11 26.83
C GLY A 713 6.95 -20.33 26.09
N TRP A 714 6.36 -20.72 24.96
CA TRP A 714 6.65 -22.00 24.28
C TRP A 714 6.63 -21.86 22.75
N TRP A 715 7.54 -22.58 22.09
CA TRP A 715 7.62 -22.76 20.64
C TRP A 715 6.57 -23.71 20.04
N TYR A 716 6.16 -23.45 18.80
CA TYR A 716 5.32 -24.32 17.97
C TYR A 716 6.20 -25.03 16.93
N GLN A 717 6.13 -26.36 16.83
CA GLN A 717 6.88 -27.13 15.81
C GLN A 717 6.11 -27.15 14.49
N ALA A 718 6.52 -26.35 13.49
CA ALA A 718 5.90 -26.35 12.17
C ALA A 718 6.29 -27.59 11.34
N GLY A 719 7.49 -28.13 11.59
CA GLY A 719 8.00 -29.35 10.97
C GLY A 719 9.51 -29.30 10.71
N GLN A 720 10.01 -30.34 10.04
CA GLN A 720 11.44 -30.63 9.95
C GLN A 720 11.95 -30.74 8.51
N ILE A 721 13.11 -30.13 8.24
CA ILE A 721 13.96 -30.43 7.09
C ILE A 721 14.91 -31.56 7.50
N VAL A 722 15.03 -32.63 6.71
CA VAL A 722 15.95 -33.74 6.98
C VAL A 722 17.01 -33.84 5.89
N ILE A 723 18.28 -33.80 6.29
CA ILE A 723 19.44 -33.95 5.41
C ILE A 723 20.23 -35.23 5.74
N ASP A 724 20.84 -35.83 4.72
CA ASP A 724 21.64 -37.06 4.83
C ASP A 724 23.10 -36.73 4.47
N PRO A 725 23.97 -36.43 5.45
CA PRO A 725 25.36 -36.02 5.19
C PRO A 725 26.26 -37.17 4.71
N VAL A 726 25.76 -38.41 4.66
CA VAL A 726 26.53 -39.61 4.30
C VAL A 726 26.25 -40.03 2.85
N ASN A 727 24.99 -39.92 2.40
CA ASN A 727 24.53 -40.42 1.10
C ASN A 727 23.88 -39.34 0.21
N GLY A 728 23.63 -38.14 0.75
CA GLY A 728 22.95 -37.04 0.06
C GLY A 728 23.84 -35.85 -0.29
N GLY A 729 23.21 -34.79 -0.78
CA GLY A 729 23.83 -33.48 -1.02
C GLY A 729 24.54 -33.31 -2.36
N THR A 730 24.83 -32.06 -2.69
CA THR A 730 25.61 -31.65 -3.87
C THR A 730 26.96 -31.08 -3.39
N PRO A 731 28.10 -31.65 -3.80
CA PRO A 731 29.41 -31.12 -3.41
C PRO A 731 29.64 -29.70 -3.92
N VAL A 732 30.11 -28.81 -3.03
CA VAL A 732 30.51 -27.42 -3.31
C VAL A 732 31.91 -27.21 -2.75
N THR A 733 32.70 -26.30 -3.33
CA THR A 733 34.02 -25.92 -2.83
C THR A 733 34.08 -24.40 -2.70
N THR A 734 34.17 -23.91 -1.47
CA THR A 734 34.28 -22.47 -1.15
C THR A 734 35.54 -21.84 -1.78
N PRO A 735 35.60 -20.51 -1.96
CA PRO A 735 36.81 -19.80 -2.40
C PRO A 735 38.03 -20.06 -1.49
N GLY A 736 37.80 -20.29 -0.19
CA GLY A 736 38.80 -20.72 0.79
C GLY A 736 39.29 -22.18 0.66
N GLY A 737 38.74 -22.96 -0.27
CA GLY A 737 39.13 -24.36 -0.54
C GLY A 737 38.53 -25.40 0.42
N ARG A 738 37.51 -25.04 1.21
CA ARG A 738 36.75 -25.99 2.05
C ARG A 738 35.69 -26.70 1.22
N GLU A 739 35.67 -28.04 1.26
CA GLU A 739 34.65 -28.86 0.60
C GLU A 739 33.40 -29.04 1.48
N LEU A 740 32.23 -28.71 0.92
CA LEU A 740 30.92 -28.78 1.58
C LEU A 740 29.95 -29.68 0.79
N LEU A 741 28.84 -30.06 1.42
CA LEU A 741 27.66 -30.64 0.77
C LEU A 741 26.48 -29.68 0.92
N LYS A 742 25.96 -29.14 -0.19
CA LYS A 742 24.75 -28.30 -0.27
C LYS A 742 23.49 -29.16 -0.30
N PHE A 743 22.49 -28.75 0.47
CA PHE A 743 21.12 -29.24 0.53
C PHE A 743 20.19 -28.02 0.47
N SER A 744 18.96 -28.21 0.00
CA SER A 744 17.90 -27.21 0.07
C SER A 744 16.66 -27.86 0.66
N GLY A 745 15.94 -27.14 1.53
CA GLY A 745 14.81 -27.70 2.26
C GLY A 745 13.75 -26.67 2.58
N PHE A 746 12.55 -27.16 2.87
CA PHE A 746 11.41 -26.32 3.22
C PHE A 746 10.50 -27.04 4.23
N VAL A 747 9.72 -26.24 4.98
CA VAL A 747 8.70 -26.69 5.93
C VAL A 747 7.39 -25.96 5.63
N PRO A 748 6.29 -26.67 5.32
CA PRO A 748 4.97 -26.06 5.18
C PRO A 748 4.50 -25.50 6.53
N LEU A 749 4.23 -24.19 6.59
CA LEU A 749 3.78 -23.53 7.83
C LEU A 749 2.30 -23.78 8.17
N ASN A 750 1.57 -24.47 7.29
CA ASN A 750 0.11 -24.55 7.28
C ASN A 750 -0.48 -25.95 7.59
N LYS A 751 0.31 -26.91 8.08
CA LYS A 751 -0.18 -28.27 8.37
C LYS A 751 -1.22 -28.28 9.50
N ASP A 752 -2.21 -29.18 9.38
CA ASP A 752 -3.40 -29.27 10.24
C ASP A 752 -3.10 -29.13 11.75
N ILE A 753 -3.46 -27.97 12.30
CA ILE A 753 -3.49 -27.64 13.74
C ILE A 753 -4.28 -28.68 14.56
N GLU A 754 -5.24 -29.39 13.94
CA GLU A 754 -6.10 -30.36 14.64
C GLU A 754 -5.38 -31.60 15.21
N ASN A 755 -4.13 -31.90 14.81
CA ASN A 755 -3.41 -33.12 15.25
C ASN A 755 -2.34 -32.93 16.35
N TYR A 756 -2.00 -31.69 16.72
CA TYR A 756 -1.08 -31.41 17.84
C TYR A 756 -1.83 -30.86 19.07
N GLY A 757 -2.53 -31.77 19.75
CA GLY A 757 -2.88 -31.65 21.18
C GLY A 757 -3.66 -30.42 21.66
N GLU A 758 -4.95 -30.32 21.33
CA GLU A 758 -5.96 -29.48 22.01
C GLU A 758 -5.54 -28.03 22.43
N TYR A 759 -5.00 -27.21 21.52
CA TYR A 759 -4.90 -25.76 21.73
C TYR A 759 -5.70 -24.98 20.67
N THR A 760 -6.38 -23.92 21.13
CA THR A 760 -7.16 -23.00 20.29
C THR A 760 -6.65 -21.58 20.53
N HIS A 761 -5.71 -21.14 19.70
CA HIS A 761 -5.33 -19.73 19.65
C HIS A 761 -6.40 -18.93 18.88
N PRO A 762 -6.65 -17.67 19.24
CA PRO A 762 -7.40 -16.76 18.36
C PRO A 762 -6.58 -16.47 17.10
N ASP A 763 -7.26 -16.26 15.98
CA ASP A 763 -6.66 -16.10 14.65
C ASP A 763 -5.83 -14.80 14.46
N ASN A 764 -5.16 -14.22 15.46
CA ASN A 764 -4.45 -12.93 15.29
C ASN A 764 -3.23 -12.77 16.25
N VAL A 765 -2.56 -13.86 16.63
CA VAL A 765 -1.35 -13.81 17.47
C VAL A 765 -0.12 -13.52 16.59
N PRO A 766 0.68 -12.46 16.83
CA PRO A 766 1.94 -12.22 16.13
C PRO A 766 2.92 -13.39 16.29
N LEU A 767 3.72 -13.71 15.26
CA LEU A 767 4.89 -14.58 15.43
C LEU A 767 6.10 -13.72 15.80
N ARG A 768 6.67 -13.93 17.00
CA ARG A 768 7.74 -13.10 17.58
C ARG A 768 9.15 -13.55 17.18
N ASN A 769 9.36 -14.84 16.98
CA ASN A 769 10.66 -15.41 16.60
C ASN A 769 10.44 -16.65 15.73
N ILE A 770 11.47 -17.06 15.00
CA ILE A 770 11.63 -18.45 14.54
C ILE A 770 12.85 -19.05 15.24
N VAL A 771 12.76 -20.30 15.68
CA VAL A 771 13.88 -21.11 16.17
C VAL A 771 14.19 -22.20 15.15
N LEU A 772 15.47 -22.34 14.79
CA LEU A 772 16.00 -23.46 14.02
C LEU A 772 16.76 -24.37 14.99
N ALA A 773 16.28 -25.60 15.17
CA ALA A 773 16.83 -26.56 16.10
C ALA A 773 17.38 -27.80 15.38
N LEU A 774 18.68 -28.08 15.57
CA LEU A 774 19.29 -29.33 15.10
C LEU A 774 18.79 -30.52 15.90
N HIS A 775 18.29 -31.52 15.19
CA HIS A 775 17.78 -32.77 15.75
C HIS A 775 18.64 -33.93 15.23
N ASN A 776 19.28 -34.66 16.15
CA ASN A 776 20.15 -35.78 15.81
C ASN A 776 19.32 -37.02 15.42
N LEU A 777 19.39 -37.43 14.16
CA LEU A 777 18.73 -38.65 13.65
C LEU A 777 19.78 -39.77 13.49
N ASP A 778 20.40 -40.14 14.62
CA ASP A 778 21.45 -41.16 14.76
C ASP A 778 22.76 -40.89 13.97
N SER A 779 23.13 -39.61 13.79
CA SER A 779 24.37 -39.21 13.09
C SER A 779 25.57 -39.01 14.02
N ASP A 780 26.77 -39.25 13.47
CA ASP A 780 28.08 -39.02 14.07
C ASP A 780 28.78 -37.76 13.53
N PHE A 781 28.04 -36.83 12.93
CA PHE A 781 28.56 -35.63 12.29
C PHE A 781 29.42 -34.77 13.22
N ASP A 782 30.65 -34.42 12.81
CA ASP A 782 31.62 -33.61 13.57
C ASP A 782 32.28 -32.54 12.66
N GLY A 783 31.60 -31.42 12.45
CA GLY A 783 31.95 -30.40 11.45
C GLY A 783 31.21 -29.07 11.60
N ARG A 784 31.30 -28.17 10.60
CA ARG A 784 30.46 -26.95 10.52
C ARG A 784 29.20 -27.16 9.69
N ILE A 785 28.16 -26.44 10.06
CA ILE A 785 26.86 -26.33 9.38
C ILE A 785 26.65 -24.85 9.02
N TYR A 786 26.03 -24.59 7.87
CA TYR A 786 25.84 -23.26 7.30
C TYR A 786 24.37 -23.11 6.88
N TYR A 787 23.75 -21.98 7.18
CA TYR A 787 22.40 -21.60 6.76
C TYR A 787 22.44 -20.30 5.96
N ASP A 788 21.63 -20.27 4.90
CA ASP A 788 21.58 -19.18 3.93
C ASP A 788 20.23 -19.23 3.16
N ASN A 789 19.87 -18.13 2.48
CA ASN A 789 18.68 -18.00 1.63
C ASN A 789 17.39 -18.33 2.39
N ILE A 790 17.29 -17.85 3.64
CA ILE A 790 16.18 -18.15 4.54
C ILE A 790 15.01 -17.25 4.19
N THR A 791 13.87 -17.83 3.78
CA THR A 791 12.74 -17.05 3.23
C THR A 791 11.37 -17.67 3.49
N LEU A 792 10.32 -16.84 3.35
CA LEU A 792 8.92 -17.27 3.25
C LEU A 792 8.53 -17.40 1.77
N VAL A 793 7.86 -18.49 1.44
CA VAL A 793 7.47 -18.85 0.08
C VAL A 793 6.02 -18.44 -0.17
N ASP A 794 5.81 -17.48 -1.07
CA ASP A 794 4.48 -16.95 -1.44
C ASP A 794 3.70 -17.86 -2.42
N ARG A 795 2.63 -17.33 -3.02
CA ARG A 795 1.67 -18.08 -3.87
C ARG A 795 2.07 -18.21 -5.35
N TYR A 796 3.19 -17.63 -5.81
CA TYR A 796 3.56 -17.57 -7.23
C TYR A 796 4.56 -18.66 -7.63
N ILE A 797 4.22 -19.55 -8.56
CA ILE A 797 5.16 -20.56 -9.14
C ILE A 797 5.43 -20.23 -10.62
N GLY A 798 6.70 -20.18 -11.01
CA GLY A 798 7.14 -19.91 -12.38
C GLY A 798 8.49 -20.57 -12.74
N PHE A 799 8.88 -20.49 -14.00
CA PHE A 799 10.22 -20.89 -14.47
C PHE A 799 10.89 -19.71 -15.16
N ALA A 800 12.14 -19.43 -14.79
CA ALA A 800 13.06 -18.60 -15.54
C ALA A 800 14.24 -19.49 -16.00
N ASP A 801 14.68 -19.32 -17.25
CA ASP A 801 15.87 -19.95 -17.84
C ASP A 801 16.07 -21.47 -17.66
N GLY A 802 14.97 -22.21 -17.43
CA GLY A 802 14.96 -23.66 -17.28
C GLY A 802 14.99 -24.18 -15.84
N GLU A 803 14.98 -23.28 -14.85
CA GLU A 803 14.99 -23.61 -13.42
C GLU A 803 13.72 -23.12 -12.69
N PHE A 804 13.35 -23.84 -11.63
CA PHE A 804 12.07 -23.70 -10.93
C PHE A 804 12.14 -22.57 -9.90
N ALA A 805 11.31 -21.55 -10.03
CA ALA A 805 11.26 -20.37 -9.16
C ALA A 805 9.90 -20.24 -8.44
N ILE A 806 9.92 -19.63 -7.26
CA ILE A 806 8.72 -19.27 -6.48
C ILE A 806 8.89 -17.85 -5.95
N GLY A 807 7.91 -16.97 -6.14
CA GLY A 807 7.94 -15.58 -5.65
C GLY A 807 7.73 -14.50 -6.73
N GLN A 808 7.11 -13.38 -6.36
CA GLN A 808 6.75 -12.29 -7.31
C GLN A 808 7.80 -11.17 -7.48
N HIS A 809 8.99 -11.30 -6.89
CA HIS A 809 10.15 -10.42 -7.14
C HIS A 809 11.11 -11.11 -8.11
N SER A 810 11.40 -10.46 -9.24
CA SER A 810 11.96 -11.08 -10.45
C SER A 810 13.46 -11.38 -10.45
N ASP A 811 14.16 -11.19 -9.33
CA ASP A 811 15.63 -11.23 -9.27
C ASP A 811 16.19 -12.46 -8.52
N ILE A 812 15.33 -13.40 -8.10
CA ILE A 812 15.74 -14.63 -7.40
C ILE A 812 15.48 -15.86 -8.28
N ILE A 813 16.51 -16.30 -8.99
CA ILE A 813 16.54 -17.60 -9.67
C ILE A 813 17.11 -18.62 -8.69
N PHE A 814 16.38 -19.69 -8.37
CA PHE A 814 16.90 -20.82 -7.59
C PHE A 814 17.56 -21.87 -8.51
N PRO A 815 18.89 -22.05 -8.50
CA PRO A 815 19.55 -23.10 -9.27
C PRO A 815 19.40 -24.46 -8.60
N LEU A 816 18.22 -25.07 -8.77
CA LEU A 816 17.87 -26.39 -8.22
C LEU A 816 18.47 -27.53 -9.07
N ALA A 817 19.78 -27.73 -8.92
CA ALA A 817 20.49 -28.87 -9.48
C ALA A 817 19.86 -30.23 -9.03
N MET A 818 19.37 -31.00 -10.00
CA MET A 818 18.52 -32.18 -9.76
C MET A 818 19.20 -33.34 -9.01
N LYS A 819 18.66 -33.72 -7.83
CA LYS A 819 18.85 -35.04 -7.19
C LYS A 819 17.59 -35.53 -6.45
N ASP A 820 17.54 -36.83 -6.16
CA ASP A 820 16.28 -37.60 -6.09
C ASP A 820 15.27 -37.23 -4.99
N ASP A 821 15.70 -36.93 -3.75
CA ASP A 821 14.76 -36.61 -2.66
C ASP A 821 13.96 -35.32 -2.90
N ALA A 822 14.44 -34.42 -3.76
CA ALA A 822 13.71 -33.21 -4.16
C ALA A 822 12.45 -33.54 -5.00
N LYS A 823 12.46 -34.64 -5.78
CA LYS A 823 11.39 -34.95 -6.75
C LYS A 823 10.04 -35.17 -6.08
N LYS A 824 9.98 -35.99 -5.03
CA LYS A 824 8.75 -36.27 -4.28
C LYS A 824 8.17 -34.99 -3.68
N ASN A 825 9.03 -34.19 -3.07
CA ASN A 825 8.66 -32.94 -2.42
C ASN A 825 8.19 -31.88 -3.43
N GLN A 826 8.82 -31.80 -4.61
CA GLN A 826 8.37 -30.97 -5.75
C GLN A 826 7.01 -31.43 -6.31
N VAL A 827 6.77 -32.74 -6.46
CA VAL A 827 5.46 -33.28 -6.88
C VAL A 827 4.37 -32.90 -5.90
N ILE A 828 4.62 -33.05 -4.61
CA ILE A 828 3.65 -32.73 -3.55
C ILE A 828 3.38 -31.22 -3.54
N LEU A 829 4.40 -30.36 -3.61
CA LEU A 829 4.19 -28.91 -3.71
C LEU A 829 3.41 -28.51 -4.97
N ALA A 830 3.82 -29.02 -6.14
CA ALA A 830 3.15 -28.73 -7.40
C ALA A 830 1.69 -29.19 -7.37
N ALA A 831 1.42 -30.43 -6.94
CA ALA A 831 0.06 -30.93 -6.79
C ALA A 831 -0.76 -30.12 -5.78
N TYR A 832 -0.15 -29.69 -4.66
CA TYR A 832 -0.81 -28.92 -3.61
C TYR A 832 -1.14 -27.48 -4.06
N ALA A 833 -0.21 -26.79 -4.70
CA ALA A 833 -0.45 -25.48 -5.29
C ALA A 833 -1.52 -25.54 -6.40
N LEU A 834 -1.42 -26.54 -7.29
CA LEU A 834 -2.39 -26.74 -8.38
C LEU A 834 -3.79 -27.16 -7.88
N SER A 835 -3.89 -27.69 -6.65
CA SER A 835 -5.16 -28.13 -6.03
C SER A 835 -5.98 -27.03 -5.36
N ASN A 836 -5.33 -25.98 -4.87
CA ASN A 836 -5.94 -25.06 -3.90
C ASN A 836 -6.22 -23.66 -4.44
N TYR A 837 -5.75 -23.34 -5.66
CA TYR A 837 -5.86 -21.98 -6.24
C TYR A 837 -6.54 -21.98 -7.63
N ASP A 838 -7.27 -20.90 -7.94
CA ASP A 838 -7.80 -20.59 -9.29
C ASP A 838 -6.68 -19.93 -10.11
N LEU A 839 -6.33 -20.50 -11.26
CA LEU A 839 -5.22 -20.06 -12.12
C LEU A 839 -5.75 -19.58 -13.48
N THR A 840 -5.02 -18.69 -14.16
CA THR A 840 -5.38 -18.22 -15.52
C THR A 840 -5.02 -19.26 -16.58
N ASN A 841 -5.70 -19.27 -17.74
CA ASN A 841 -5.47 -20.28 -18.79
C ASN A 841 -3.98 -20.39 -19.23
N GLU A 842 -3.27 -19.27 -19.41
CA GLU A 842 -1.83 -19.29 -19.75
C GLU A 842 -0.95 -19.90 -18.65
N MET A 843 -1.26 -19.60 -17.38
CA MET A 843 -0.56 -20.23 -16.24
C MET A 843 -0.90 -21.73 -16.17
N LEU A 844 -2.14 -22.10 -16.47
CA LEU A 844 -2.61 -23.48 -16.50
C LEU A 844 -1.90 -24.31 -17.58
N GLU A 845 -1.70 -23.77 -18.79
CA GLU A 845 -1.00 -24.49 -19.87
C GLU A 845 0.48 -24.73 -19.54
N ARG A 846 1.19 -23.67 -19.10
CA ARG A 846 2.61 -23.77 -18.72
C ARG A 846 2.80 -24.71 -17.52
N ASN A 847 1.91 -24.62 -16.52
CA ASN A 847 1.98 -25.48 -15.34
C ASN A 847 1.56 -26.93 -15.60
N ASN A 848 0.66 -27.20 -16.56
CA ASN A 848 0.29 -28.58 -16.95
C ASN A 848 1.45 -29.33 -17.60
N ALA A 849 2.16 -28.70 -18.56
CA ALA A 849 3.31 -29.32 -19.21
C ALA A 849 4.43 -29.64 -18.20
N THR A 850 4.70 -28.68 -17.30
CA THR A 850 5.62 -28.82 -16.16
C THR A 850 5.19 -29.94 -15.21
N PHE A 851 3.93 -29.99 -14.81
CA PHE A 851 3.41 -31.03 -13.92
C PHE A 851 3.52 -32.43 -14.56
N LEU A 852 3.21 -32.54 -15.86
CA LEU A 852 3.32 -33.80 -16.60
C LEU A 852 4.78 -34.25 -16.74
N ASP A 853 5.73 -33.33 -16.98
CA ASP A 853 7.17 -33.61 -17.01
C ASP A 853 7.71 -34.07 -15.64
N ILE A 854 7.29 -33.42 -14.55
CA ILE A 854 7.65 -33.84 -13.19
C ILE A 854 7.06 -35.24 -12.89
N VAL A 855 5.77 -35.48 -13.15
CA VAL A 855 5.13 -36.78 -12.90
C VAL A 855 5.71 -37.89 -13.78
N ASN A 856 6.11 -37.59 -15.02
CA ASN A 856 6.77 -38.55 -15.90
C ASN A 856 8.14 -39.02 -15.37
N LYS A 857 8.84 -38.19 -14.60
CA LYS A 857 10.14 -38.49 -13.97
C LYS A 857 10.04 -39.34 -12.69
N LEU A 858 8.83 -39.69 -12.25
CA LEU A 858 8.61 -40.55 -11.07
C LEU A 858 8.70 -42.04 -11.39
N GLU A 859 9.18 -42.82 -10.43
CA GLU A 859 9.30 -44.28 -10.50
C GLU A 859 8.31 -44.99 -9.53
N PRO A 860 7.99 -46.27 -9.77
CA PRO A 860 7.07 -47.03 -8.92
C PRO A 860 7.64 -47.22 -7.50
N GLY A 861 7.09 -46.48 -6.54
CA GLY A 861 7.52 -46.48 -5.13
C GLY A 861 7.72 -45.08 -4.55
N ASP A 862 7.86 -44.06 -5.40
CA ASP A 862 8.09 -42.66 -4.97
C ASP A 862 6.90 -42.07 -4.18
N LEU A 863 5.69 -42.56 -4.45
CA LEU A 863 4.41 -42.04 -3.96
C LEU A 863 3.59 -43.11 -3.23
N GLY A 864 2.88 -42.69 -2.18
CA GLY A 864 1.86 -43.50 -1.51
C GLY A 864 0.51 -43.48 -2.23
N THR A 865 -0.40 -44.36 -1.82
CA THR A 865 -1.75 -44.46 -2.41
C THR A 865 -2.56 -43.18 -2.27
N ASP A 866 -2.40 -42.47 -1.14
CA ASP A 866 -3.09 -41.20 -0.88
C ASP A 866 -2.52 -40.07 -1.75
N ASP A 867 -1.20 -40.06 -1.98
CA ASP A 867 -0.53 -39.11 -2.88
C ASP A 867 -1.03 -39.27 -4.33
N LEU A 868 -1.19 -40.52 -4.79
CA LEU A 868 -1.75 -40.83 -6.11
C LEU A 868 -3.21 -40.37 -6.23
N TYR A 869 -4.04 -40.59 -5.21
CA TYR A 869 -5.42 -40.10 -5.17
C TYR A 869 -5.49 -38.56 -5.18
N TYR A 870 -4.51 -37.89 -4.55
CA TYR A 870 -4.38 -36.44 -4.56
C TYR A 870 -4.01 -35.90 -5.95
N ILE A 871 -3.02 -36.49 -6.62
CA ILE A 871 -2.63 -36.15 -8.00
C ILE A 871 -3.80 -36.35 -8.97
N ILE A 872 -4.52 -37.47 -8.84
CA ILE A 872 -5.69 -37.85 -9.65
C ILE A 872 -6.77 -36.78 -9.62
N ASN A 873 -7.20 -36.33 -8.43
CA ASN A 873 -8.28 -35.35 -8.32
C ASN A 873 -7.90 -33.98 -8.91
N ASN A 874 -6.63 -33.58 -8.79
CA ASN A 874 -6.20 -32.24 -9.15
C ASN A 874 -5.84 -32.09 -10.63
N TYR A 875 -5.18 -33.09 -11.22
CA TYR A 875 -4.90 -33.10 -12.67
C TYR A 875 -6.18 -33.07 -13.53
N SER A 876 -7.25 -33.67 -13.01
CA SER A 876 -8.57 -33.67 -13.63
C SER A 876 -9.16 -32.27 -13.78
N ARG A 877 -8.89 -31.39 -12.81
CA ARG A 877 -9.34 -29.99 -12.77
C ARG A 877 -8.50 -29.10 -13.69
N LEU A 878 -7.18 -29.30 -13.70
CA LEU A 878 -6.24 -28.51 -14.53
C LEU A 878 -6.42 -28.70 -16.04
N ASN A 879 -7.04 -29.79 -16.46
CA ASN A 879 -7.34 -30.00 -17.88
C ASN A 879 -8.72 -29.46 -18.27
N GLU A 880 -9.55 -28.96 -17.34
CA GLU A 880 -10.85 -28.41 -17.68
C GLU A 880 -10.71 -27.26 -18.70
N ASP A 881 -9.80 -26.30 -18.53
CA ASP A 881 -9.72 -25.15 -19.46
C ASP A 881 -9.08 -25.47 -20.82
N LYS A 882 -8.04 -26.31 -20.90
CA LYS A 882 -7.57 -26.82 -22.21
C LYS A 882 -8.68 -27.56 -22.97
N VAL A 883 -9.45 -28.35 -22.23
CA VAL A 883 -10.63 -29.06 -22.73
C VAL A 883 -11.77 -28.08 -23.07
N ALA A 884 -11.81 -26.90 -22.42
CA ALA A 884 -12.72 -25.79 -22.72
C ALA A 884 -12.43 -25.16 -24.09
N ASP A 885 -11.15 -24.94 -24.38
CA ASP A 885 -10.71 -24.25 -25.60
C ASP A 885 -10.62 -25.20 -26.82
N GLY A 886 -10.80 -26.51 -26.59
CA GLY A 886 -10.95 -27.52 -27.65
C GLY A 886 -9.61 -27.99 -28.23
N ASP A 887 -8.54 -27.91 -27.44
CA ASP A 887 -7.22 -28.38 -27.83
C ASP A 887 -7.16 -29.92 -27.89
N GLU A 888 -6.71 -30.45 -29.03
CA GLU A 888 -6.47 -31.88 -29.24
C GLU A 888 -5.38 -32.44 -28.30
N SER A 889 -4.42 -31.60 -27.86
CA SER A 889 -3.33 -32.02 -26.97
C SER A 889 -3.83 -32.53 -25.61
N ALA A 890 -4.91 -31.93 -25.09
CA ALA A 890 -5.50 -32.31 -23.81
C ALA A 890 -5.93 -33.78 -23.75
N PHE A 891 -6.31 -34.38 -24.89
CA PHE A 891 -6.62 -35.80 -24.94
C PHE A 891 -5.37 -36.68 -24.79
N SER A 892 -4.26 -36.30 -25.43
CA SER A 892 -2.96 -36.96 -25.27
C SER A 892 -2.46 -36.83 -23.82
N ASP A 893 -2.60 -35.64 -23.23
CA ASP A 893 -2.19 -35.34 -21.86
C ASP A 893 -2.98 -36.17 -20.82
N ILE A 894 -4.29 -36.38 -21.04
CA ILE A 894 -5.13 -37.24 -20.19
C ILE A 894 -4.78 -38.73 -20.36
N GLU A 895 -4.56 -39.21 -21.60
CA GLU A 895 -4.24 -40.62 -21.86
C GLU A 895 -2.81 -40.98 -21.39
N ALA A 896 -1.84 -40.07 -21.53
CA ALA A 896 -0.48 -40.20 -20.98
C ALA A 896 -0.50 -40.28 -19.45
N MET A 897 -1.18 -39.35 -18.77
CA MET A 897 -1.27 -39.34 -17.31
C MET A 897 -1.99 -40.59 -16.77
N LYS A 898 -3.08 -41.02 -17.41
CA LYS A 898 -3.81 -42.26 -17.06
C LYS A 898 -2.92 -43.50 -17.15
N ASN A 899 -2.01 -43.56 -18.14
CA ASN A 899 -1.04 -44.65 -18.26
C ASN A 899 0.05 -44.55 -17.18
N LYS A 900 0.64 -43.37 -16.96
CA LYS A 900 1.67 -43.15 -15.94
C LYS A 900 1.17 -43.44 -14.52
N LEU A 901 -0.03 -42.97 -14.16
CA LEU A 901 -0.66 -43.27 -12.87
C LEU A 901 -0.96 -44.77 -12.68
N LYS A 902 -1.24 -45.49 -13.77
CA LYS A 902 -1.42 -46.94 -13.75
C LYS A 902 -0.09 -47.69 -13.57
N GLU A 903 1.00 -47.17 -14.13
CA GLU A 903 2.37 -47.66 -13.86
C GLU A 903 2.78 -47.40 -12.39
N LEU A 904 2.34 -46.28 -11.82
CA LEU A 904 2.55 -45.93 -10.40
C LEU A 904 1.59 -46.67 -9.43
N GLY A 905 0.54 -47.35 -9.93
CA GLY A 905 -0.29 -48.28 -9.15
C GLY A 905 -1.77 -47.91 -8.92
N ALA A 906 -2.32 -46.89 -9.60
CA ALA A 906 -3.70 -46.42 -9.43
C ALA A 906 -4.78 -47.44 -9.86
N GLY A 907 -5.94 -47.41 -9.21
CA GLY A 907 -7.06 -48.35 -9.41
C GLY A 907 -8.05 -47.97 -10.53
N ASP A 908 -8.76 -48.97 -11.06
CA ASP A 908 -9.75 -48.81 -12.14
C ASP A 908 -10.97 -47.92 -11.77
N GLU A 909 -11.23 -47.64 -10.49
CA GLU A 909 -12.28 -46.69 -10.08
C GLU A 909 -11.74 -45.26 -10.00
N ASP A 910 -10.51 -45.07 -9.49
CA ASP A 910 -9.85 -43.76 -9.40
C ASP A 910 -9.57 -43.19 -10.80
N LEU A 911 -9.10 -44.03 -11.73
CA LEU A 911 -8.88 -43.63 -13.12
C LEU A 911 -10.17 -43.24 -13.88
N LYS A 912 -11.37 -43.60 -13.38
CA LYS A 912 -12.64 -43.11 -13.95
C LYS A 912 -13.02 -41.72 -13.47
N ALA A 913 -12.65 -41.35 -12.24
CA ALA A 913 -12.91 -40.02 -11.68
C ALA A 913 -12.27 -38.91 -12.54
N ILE A 914 -11.15 -39.22 -13.20
CA ILE A 914 -10.44 -38.31 -14.12
C ILE A 914 -11.25 -37.96 -15.37
N VAL A 915 -12.01 -38.91 -15.91
CA VAL A 915 -12.62 -38.79 -17.24
C VAL A 915 -13.93 -37.99 -17.20
N SER A 916 -14.65 -38.00 -16.07
CA SER A 916 -15.95 -37.36 -15.94
C SER A 916 -15.95 -35.81 -16.03
N PRO A 917 -15.04 -35.07 -15.36
CA PRO A 917 -14.97 -33.61 -15.48
C PRO A 917 -14.68 -33.14 -16.91
N ALA A 918 -13.72 -33.79 -17.58
CA ALA A 918 -13.36 -33.49 -18.97
C ALA A 918 -14.56 -33.64 -19.93
N ILE A 919 -15.38 -34.68 -19.76
CA ILE A 919 -16.62 -34.85 -20.56
C ILE A 919 -17.61 -33.70 -20.31
N GLU A 920 -17.78 -33.24 -19.07
CA GLU A 920 -18.69 -32.13 -18.77
C GLU A 920 -18.21 -30.83 -19.45
N GLN A 921 -16.91 -30.56 -19.45
CA GLN A 921 -16.36 -29.34 -20.02
C GLN A 921 -16.40 -29.35 -21.56
N LEU A 922 -16.02 -30.45 -22.23
CA LEU A 922 -16.17 -30.59 -23.70
C LEU A 922 -17.60 -30.27 -24.17
N LEU A 923 -18.61 -30.70 -23.40
CA LEU A 923 -20.01 -30.48 -23.74
C LEU A 923 -20.42 -29.00 -23.68
N LYS A 924 -19.84 -28.18 -22.78
CA LYS A 924 -20.15 -26.74 -22.68
C LYS A 924 -19.65 -25.98 -23.90
N ASN A 925 -18.46 -26.31 -24.40
CA ASN A 925 -17.86 -25.59 -25.54
C ASN A 925 -18.46 -26.07 -26.85
N LEU A 926 -18.82 -27.36 -26.95
CA LEU A 926 -19.60 -27.85 -28.08
C LEU A 926 -20.93 -27.07 -28.24
N ASP A 927 -21.60 -26.72 -27.12
CA ASP A 927 -22.78 -25.86 -27.16
C ASP A 927 -22.43 -24.43 -27.62
N LYS A 928 -21.32 -23.84 -27.13
CA LYS A 928 -20.82 -22.50 -27.55
C LYS A 928 -20.50 -22.44 -29.07
N LEU A 929 -19.71 -23.37 -29.59
CA LEU A 929 -19.34 -23.44 -31.01
C LEU A 929 -20.59 -23.61 -31.91
N LYS A 930 -21.61 -24.32 -31.44
CA LYS A 930 -22.90 -24.46 -32.15
C LYS A 930 -23.72 -23.16 -32.16
N GLU A 931 -23.67 -22.35 -31.11
CA GLU A 931 -24.29 -21.01 -31.10
C GLU A 931 -23.54 -20.05 -32.04
N GLU A 932 -22.21 -20.07 -32.06
CA GLU A 932 -21.36 -19.29 -32.97
C GLU A 932 -21.59 -19.65 -34.44
N ASN A 933 -21.58 -20.95 -34.78
CA ASN A 933 -21.88 -21.44 -36.14
C ASN A 933 -23.28 -21.01 -36.62
N LYS A 934 -24.26 -21.01 -35.70
CA LYS A 934 -25.60 -20.51 -35.98
C LYS A 934 -25.60 -19.00 -36.25
N ALA A 935 -24.88 -18.21 -35.47
CA ALA A 935 -24.77 -16.76 -35.67
C ALA A 935 -24.11 -16.42 -37.03
N ILE A 936 -22.97 -17.04 -37.35
CA ILE A 936 -22.27 -16.87 -38.64
C ILE A 936 -23.19 -17.29 -39.81
N SER A 937 -23.95 -18.38 -39.66
CA SER A 937 -24.93 -18.80 -40.67
C SER A 937 -26.02 -17.74 -40.93
N GLU A 938 -26.54 -17.11 -39.87
CA GLU A 938 -27.55 -16.04 -39.97
C GLU A 938 -26.96 -14.75 -40.60
N GLU A 939 -25.70 -14.45 -40.33
CA GLU A 939 -24.99 -13.30 -40.93
C GLU A 939 -24.70 -13.52 -42.43
N ILE A 940 -24.19 -14.68 -42.82
CA ILE A 940 -23.99 -15.09 -44.23
C ILE A 940 -25.29 -14.95 -45.02
N ASP A 941 -26.40 -15.44 -44.47
CA ASP A 941 -27.72 -15.36 -45.12
C ASP A 941 -28.22 -13.92 -45.28
N ASN A 942 -27.75 -12.97 -44.46
CA ASN A 942 -28.07 -11.56 -44.59
C ASN A 942 -27.17 -10.87 -45.62
N LEU A 943 -25.86 -11.07 -45.57
CA LEU A 943 -24.89 -10.46 -46.51
C LEU A 943 -25.05 -10.98 -47.95
N LYS A 944 -25.47 -12.24 -48.14
CA LYS A 944 -25.84 -12.77 -49.46
C LYS A 944 -26.96 -11.99 -50.16
N LYS A 945 -27.86 -11.34 -49.40
CA LYS A 945 -28.96 -10.53 -49.96
C LYS A 945 -28.46 -9.17 -50.49
N SER A 946 -27.34 -8.66 -49.98
CA SER A 946 -26.72 -7.39 -50.43
C SER A 946 -25.64 -7.57 -51.50
N GLY A 947 -25.13 -8.80 -51.70
CA GLY A 947 -24.08 -9.09 -52.67
C GLY A 947 -22.67 -8.74 -52.20
N ASP A 948 -22.45 -8.71 -50.88
CA ASP A 948 -21.17 -8.35 -50.27
C ASP A 948 -20.07 -9.41 -50.54
N SER A 949 -18.88 -8.95 -50.90
CA SER A 949 -17.67 -9.78 -51.08
C SER A 949 -17.24 -10.55 -49.82
N LYS A 950 -17.62 -10.11 -48.62
CA LYS A 950 -17.30 -10.75 -47.33
C LYS A 950 -17.94 -12.12 -47.16
N VAL A 951 -19.03 -12.41 -47.87
CA VAL A 951 -19.76 -13.69 -47.78
C VAL A 951 -18.83 -14.89 -47.87
N LYS A 952 -17.88 -14.87 -48.81
CA LYS A 952 -16.98 -16.01 -49.02
C LYS A 952 -16.03 -16.24 -47.84
N ALA A 953 -15.52 -15.18 -47.22
CA ALA A 953 -14.65 -15.30 -46.06
C ALA A 953 -15.39 -15.91 -44.85
N LEU A 954 -16.64 -15.49 -44.63
CA LEU A 954 -17.50 -16.08 -43.59
C LEU A 954 -17.91 -17.52 -43.91
N GLU A 955 -18.11 -17.89 -45.18
CA GLU A 955 -18.34 -19.29 -45.58
C GLU A 955 -17.11 -20.18 -45.31
N ASP A 956 -15.90 -19.68 -45.59
CA ASP A 956 -14.64 -20.37 -45.29
C ASP A 956 -14.37 -20.48 -43.78
N GLU A 957 -14.75 -19.46 -42.99
CA GLU A 957 -14.71 -19.47 -41.52
C GLU A 957 -15.72 -20.47 -40.93
N LYS A 958 -16.96 -20.44 -41.43
CA LYS A 958 -18.01 -21.38 -41.06
C LYS A 958 -17.60 -22.83 -41.31
N ALA A 959 -17.00 -23.12 -42.48
CA ALA A 959 -16.55 -24.48 -42.81
C ALA A 959 -15.49 -25.01 -41.83
N LYS A 960 -14.59 -24.15 -41.34
CA LYS A 960 -13.62 -24.51 -40.28
C LYS A 960 -14.31 -24.78 -38.95
N LEU A 961 -15.31 -23.98 -38.59
CA LEU A 961 -16.08 -24.14 -37.36
C LEU A 961 -16.94 -25.42 -37.38
N GLU A 962 -17.55 -25.76 -38.51
CA GLU A 962 -18.28 -27.02 -38.71
C GLU A 962 -17.36 -28.26 -38.61
N ALA A 963 -16.11 -28.15 -39.06
CA ALA A 963 -15.11 -29.21 -38.88
C ALA A 963 -14.74 -29.41 -37.39
N LYS A 964 -14.42 -28.32 -36.67
CA LYS A 964 -14.14 -28.37 -35.21
C LYS A 964 -15.29 -28.99 -34.41
N ILE A 965 -16.53 -28.64 -34.74
CA ILE A 965 -17.73 -29.21 -34.09
C ILE A 965 -17.79 -30.74 -34.31
N ALA A 966 -17.57 -31.23 -35.53
CA ALA A 966 -17.65 -32.66 -35.84
C ALA A 966 -16.56 -33.48 -35.14
N GLU A 967 -15.36 -32.91 -35.00
CA GLU A 967 -14.22 -33.48 -34.28
C GLU A 967 -14.49 -33.58 -32.77
N GLN A 968 -14.95 -32.50 -32.15
CA GLN A 968 -15.30 -32.48 -30.73
C GLN A 968 -16.46 -33.45 -30.41
N GLU A 969 -17.45 -33.58 -31.30
CA GLU A 969 -18.52 -34.59 -31.18
C GLU A 969 -17.98 -36.03 -31.21
N ALA A 970 -16.98 -36.32 -32.04
CA ALA A 970 -16.35 -37.64 -32.10
C ALA A 970 -15.53 -37.94 -30.83
N LEU A 971 -14.79 -36.95 -30.32
CA LEU A 971 -14.01 -37.06 -29.08
C LEU A 971 -14.90 -37.30 -27.85
N ILE A 972 -15.95 -36.49 -27.67
CA ILE A 972 -16.94 -36.68 -26.61
C ILE A 972 -17.51 -38.10 -26.67
N LYS A 973 -17.88 -38.58 -27.87
CA LYS A 973 -18.43 -39.92 -28.03
C LYS A 973 -17.48 -41.02 -27.55
N LYS A 974 -16.18 -40.93 -27.85
CA LYS A 974 -15.15 -41.89 -27.39
C LYS A 974 -15.09 -41.92 -25.85
N LEU A 975 -14.93 -40.75 -25.22
CA LEU A 975 -14.85 -40.64 -23.76
C LEU A 975 -16.14 -41.12 -23.06
N GLN A 976 -17.30 -40.84 -23.64
CA GLN A 976 -18.60 -41.32 -23.15
C GLN A 976 -18.83 -42.83 -23.31
N GLU A 977 -18.12 -43.50 -24.23
CA GLU A 977 -18.12 -44.97 -24.35
C GLU A 977 -17.23 -45.60 -23.27
N GLU A 978 -16.10 -44.96 -22.91
CA GLU A 978 -15.21 -45.39 -21.81
C GLU A 978 -15.81 -45.16 -20.41
N ALA A 979 -16.45 -44.01 -20.18
CA ALA A 979 -17.08 -43.64 -18.90
C ALA A 979 -18.50 -44.22 -18.71
N ALA A 980 -18.94 -45.16 -19.55
CA ALA A 980 -20.34 -45.56 -19.64
C ALA A 980 -20.93 -46.17 -18.35
N LEU A 981 -21.92 -45.48 -17.78
CA LEU A 981 -22.65 -45.92 -16.58
C LEU A 981 -23.66 -47.05 -16.89
N LYS A 982 -23.90 -47.90 -15.90
CA LYS A 982 -24.70 -49.12 -16.02
C LYS A 982 -26.07 -48.99 -15.35
N VAL A 983 -27.02 -49.81 -15.80
CA VAL A 983 -28.35 -49.87 -15.18
C VAL A 983 -28.25 -50.44 -13.77
N GLY A 984 -28.49 -49.59 -12.78
CA GLY A 984 -28.29 -49.90 -11.37
C GLY A 984 -27.56 -48.79 -10.63
N ASP A 985 -26.70 -48.03 -11.31
CA ASP A 985 -25.81 -47.05 -10.72
C ASP A 985 -26.59 -45.85 -10.15
N GLU A 986 -26.05 -45.19 -9.11
CA GLU A 986 -26.69 -44.07 -8.40
C GLU A 986 -25.78 -42.84 -8.34
N GLU A 987 -26.05 -41.88 -9.23
CA GLU A 987 -25.27 -40.66 -9.40
C GLU A 987 -25.81 -39.49 -8.58
N THR A 988 -24.91 -38.71 -7.97
CA THR A 988 -25.28 -37.51 -7.21
C THR A 988 -25.07 -36.25 -8.05
N VAL A 989 -26.15 -35.77 -8.67
CA VAL A 989 -26.11 -34.57 -9.55
C VAL A 989 -26.75 -33.37 -8.86
N GLY A 990 -25.89 -32.44 -8.45
CA GLY A 990 -26.24 -31.19 -7.78
C GLY A 990 -27.05 -31.40 -6.50
N LYS A 991 -28.37 -31.17 -6.58
CA LYS A 991 -29.26 -31.30 -5.41
C LYS A 991 -29.88 -32.70 -5.27
N GLY A 992 -29.78 -33.58 -6.27
CA GLY A 992 -30.46 -34.88 -6.31
C GLY A 992 -29.53 -36.07 -6.50
N VAL A 993 -29.94 -37.23 -5.99
CA VAL A 993 -29.35 -38.55 -6.29
C VAL A 993 -30.27 -39.26 -7.27
N TYR A 994 -29.74 -39.77 -8.38
CA TYR A 994 -30.47 -40.32 -9.51
C TYR A 994 -30.00 -41.74 -9.80
N LYS A 995 -30.94 -42.69 -9.89
CA LYS A 995 -30.63 -44.08 -10.24
C LYS A 995 -30.88 -44.32 -11.72
N ILE A 996 -29.91 -44.90 -12.41
CA ILE A 996 -30.09 -45.36 -13.80
C ILE A 996 -31.04 -46.57 -13.80
N THR A 997 -32.11 -46.45 -14.58
CA THR A 997 -33.22 -47.43 -14.64
C THR A 997 -33.46 -48.01 -16.03
N ALA A 998 -32.93 -47.37 -17.08
CA ALA A 998 -32.77 -47.90 -18.43
C ALA A 998 -31.61 -47.16 -19.11
N ALA A 999 -31.27 -47.52 -20.35
CA ALA A 999 -30.14 -46.93 -21.09
C ALA A 999 -30.14 -45.39 -21.14
N ASP A 1000 -31.31 -44.75 -21.17
CA ASP A 1000 -31.49 -43.30 -21.19
C ASP A 1000 -32.52 -42.79 -20.17
N GLU A 1001 -32.90 -43.60 -19.16
CA GLU A 1001 -33.89 -43.22 -18.14
C GLU A 1001 -33.34 -43.30 -16.71
N VAL A 1002 -33.56 -42.25 -15.93
CA VAL A 1002 -33.28 -42.23 -14.48
C VAL A 1002 -34.50 -41.99 -13.62
N THR A 1003 -34.41 -42.48 -12.39
CA THR A 1003 -35.32 -42.16 -11.29
C THR A 1003 -34.61 -41.30 -10.25
N LEU A 1004 -35.16 -40.12 -9.93
CA LEU A 1004 -34.69 -39.32 -8.79
C LEU A 1004 -34.97 -40.09 -7.47
N VAL A 1005 -33.91 -40.56 -6.81
CA VAL A 1005 -33.94 -41.37 -5.58
C VAL A 1005 -34.30 -40.52 -4.37
N LYS A 1006 -33.51 -39.48 -4.10
CA LYS A 1006 -33.57 -38.60 -2.92
C LYS A 1006 -32.87 -37.27 -3.25
N PRO A 1007 -33.13 -36.16 -2.54
CA PRO A 1007 -32.23 -35.00 -2.54
C PRO A 1007 -30.99 -35.30 -1.70
N THR A 1008 -29.88 -34.62 -2.00
CA THR A 1008 -28.62 -34.69 -1.24
C THR A 1008 -28.79 -34.16 0.19
N LYS A 1009 -29.51 -33.04 0.36
CA LYS A 1009 -29.77 -32.42 1.66
C LYS A 1009 -31.28 -32.38 1.97
N THR A 1010 -31.69 -32.83 3.16
CA THR A 1010 -33.11 -32.78 3.62
C THR A 1010 -33.57 -31.37 4.01
N THR A 1011 -32.62 -30.44 4.13
CA THR A 1011 -32.78 -29.05 4.54
C THR A 1011 -33.17 -28.10 3.39
N LEU A 1012 -33.15 -28.55 2.13
CA LEU A 1012 -33.40 -27.71 0.96
C LEU A 1012 -34.77 -27.00 1.02
N THR A 1013 -34.77 -25.70 0.73
CA THR A 1013 -35.98 -24.85 0.70
C THR A 1013 -36.69 -24.85 -0.65
N SER A 1014 -36.01 -25.26 -1.73
CA SER A 1014 -36.61 -25.49 -3.05
C SER A 1014 -35.89 -26.59 -3.83
N PHE A 1015 -36.58 -27.22 -4.78
CA PHE A 1015 -36.03 -28.27 -5.65
C PHE A 1015 -36.62 -28.20 -7.06
N THR A 1016 -35.79 -28.38 -8.10
CA THR A 1016 -36.24 -28.56 -9.49
C THR A 1016 -35.85 -29.96 -9.95
N ILE A 1017 -36.86 -30.75 -10.30
CA ILE A 1017 -36.70 -32.06 -10.94
C ILE A 1017 -36.77 -31.79 -12.44
N GLY A 1018 -35.66 -32.01 -13.15
CA GLY A 1018 -35.53 -31.73 -14.58
C GLY A 1018 -36.46 -32.56 -15.46
N SER A 1019 -36.50 -32.24 -16.76
CA SER A 1019 -37.03 -33.16 -17.78
C SER A 1019 -35.98 -34.22 -18.13
N THR A 1020 -34.72 -33.79 -18.20
CA THR A 1020 -33.54 -34.64 -18.19
C THR A 1020 -32.67 -34.27 -16.99
N VAL A 1021 -31.62 -35.05 -16.76
CA VAL A 1021 -30.46 -34.73 -15.94
C VAL A 1021 -29.25 -35.30 -16.66
N LYS A 1022 -28.16 -34.53 -16.73
CA LYS A 1022 -26.87 -35.01 -17.22
C LYS A 1022 -26.18 -35.77 -16.09
N LEU A 1023 -25.63 -36.95 -16.37
CA LEU A 1023 -24.86 -37.75 -15.40
C LEU A 1023 -23.34 -37.61 -15.65
N SER A 1024 -22.51 -38.25 -14.82
CA SER A 1024 -21.04 -38.21 -14.88
C SER A 1024 -20.42 -38.83 -16.14
N ASP A 1025 -21.20 -39.55 -16.96
CA ASP A 1025 -20.82 -39.95 -18.31
C ASP A 1025 -21.25 -38.95 -19.40
N GLY A 1026 -21.62 -37.72 -19.01
CA GLY A 1026 -22.03 -36.62 -19.89
C GLY A 1026 -23.38 -36.78 -20.59
N LYS A 1027 -24.05 -37.93 -20.48
CA LYS A 1027 -25.30 -38.22 -21.22
C LYS A 1027 -26.51 -37.63 -20.51
N ASP A 1028 -27.48 -37.17 -21.31
CA ASP A 1028 -28.75 -36.65 -20.82
C ASP A 1028 -29.77 -37.77 -20.59
N TYR A 1029 -29.93 -38.18 -19.33
CA TYR A 1029 -30.93 -39.17 -18.93
C TYR A 1029 -32.29 -38.51 -18.69
N LYS A 1030 -33.34 -39.09 -19.27
CA LYS A 1030 -34.73 -38.68 -19.04
C LYS A 1030 -35.10 -38.97 -17.59
N VAL A 1031 -35.49 -37.94 -16.84
CA VAL A 1031 -36.01 -38.12 -15.47
C VAL A 1031 -37.46 -38.59 -15.58
N THR A 1032 -37.67 -39.91 -15.69
CA THR A 1032 -39.00 -40.49 -15.92
C THR A 1032 -39.76 -40.77 -14.63
N ALA A 1033 -39.06 -40.87 -13.50
CA ALA A 1033 -39.68 -41.12 -12.21
C ALA A 1033 -39.08 -40.35 -11.02
N ILE A 1034 -39.89 -40.21 -9.98
CA ILE A 1034 -39.47 -39.83 -8.62
C ILE A 1034 -39.66 -41.06 -7.72
N SER A 1035 -38.64 -41.45 -6.95
CA SER A 1035 -38.68 -42.61 -6.07
C SER A 1035 -39.71 -42.52 -4.95
N ALA A 1036 -40.04 -43.69 -4.39
CA ALA A 1036 -40.92 -43.77 -3.23
C ALA A 1036 -40.23 -43.09 -2.03
N GLY A 1037 -40.87 -42.06 -1.48
CA GLY A 1037 -40.35 -41.33 -0.33
C GLY A 1037 -39.18 -40.37 -0.60
N ALA A 1038 -38.86 -40.04 -1.87
CA ALA A 1038 -37.69 -39.22 -2.21
C ALA A 1038 -37.49 -37.96 -1.36
N PHE A 1039 -38.56 -37.18 -1.13
CA PHE A 1039 -38.56 -35.96 -0.28
C PHE A 1039 -39.29 -36.17 1.06
N LYS A 1040 -39.44 -37.43 1.52
CA LYS A 1040 -40.18 -37.74 2.74
C LYS A 1040 -39.58 -36.99 3.92
N SER A 1041 -40.42 -36.27 4.66
CA SER A 1041 -40.07 -35.47 5.83
C SER A 1041 -39.15 -34.26 5.58
N ASN A 1042 -38.98 -33.76 4.34
CA ASN A 1042 -38.25 -32.52 4.08
C ASN A 1042 -39.03 -31.29 4.58
N LYS A 1043 -38.94 -31.02 5.89
CA LYS A 1043 -39.70 -29.98 6.62
C LYS A 1043 -39.41 -28.56 6.13
N LYS A 1044 -38.19 -28.29 5.63
CA LYS A 1044 -37.78 -26.97 5.12
C LYS A 1044 -38.25 -26.68 3.69
N LEU A 1045 -38.58 -27.70 2.89
CA LEU A 1045 -38.93 -27.57 1.46
C LEU A 1045 -40.21 -26.74 1.24
N THR A 1046 -40.13 -25.69 0.42
CA THR A 1046 -41.21 -24.71 0.17
C THR A 1046 -41.70 -24.70 -1.29
N LYS A 1047 -40.83 -25.01 -2.26
CA LYS A 1047 -41.10 -24.95 -3.71
C LYS A 1047 -40.55 -26.21 -4.40
N VAL A 1048 -41.34 -26.84 -5.28
CA VAL A 1048 -40.89 -27.95 -6.15
C VAL A 1048 -41.28 -27.65 -7.60
N THR A 1049 -40.39 -27.94 -8.54
CA THR A 1049 -40.73 -28.05 -9.98
C THR A 1049 -40.56 -29.51 -10.43
N ILE A 1050 -41.50 -30.01 -11.24
CA ILE A 1050 -41.47 -31.36 -11.82
C ILE A 1050 -41.42 -31.22 -13.35
N GLY A 1051 -40.39 -31.79 -13.98
CA GLY A 1051 -40.14 -31.72 -15.42
C GLY A 1051 -41.19 -32.39 -16.30
N ALA A 1052 -40.99 -32.30 -17.62
CA ALA A 1052 -41.96 -32.75 -18.63
C ALA A 1052 -41.96 -34.27 -18.83
N ASN A 1053 -40.80 -34.92 -18.65
CA ASN A 1053 -40.65 -36.37 -18.87
C ASN A 1053 -41.15 -37.22 -17.71
N VAL A 1054 -41.26 -36.67 -16.50
CA VAL A 1054 -41.69 -37.38 -15.29
C VAL A 1054 -43.07 -38.01 -15.52
N ALA A 1055 -43.08 -39.32 -15.73
CA ALA A 1055 -44.27 -40.13 -15.92
C ALA A 1055 -44.76 -40.75 -14.61
N LYS A 1056 -43.89 -40.88 -13.60
CA LYS A 1056 -44.19 -41.59 -12.34
C LYS A 1056 -43.75 -40.79 -11.12
N ILE A 1057 -44.57 -40.80 -10.08
CA ILE A 1057 -44.22 -40.21 -8.77
C ILE A 1057 -44.42 -41.30 -7.71
N GLY A 1058 -43.40 -41.61 -6.93
CA GLY A 1058 -43.41 -42.70 -5.97
C GLY A 1058 -44.44 -42.55 -4.83
N LYS A 1059 -44.75 -43.68 -4.18
CA LYS A 1059 -45.53 -43.71 -2.94
C LYS A 1059 -44.85 -42.79 -1.92
N ASN A 1060 -45.61 -41.91 -1.26
CA ASN A 1060 -45.09 -40.97 -0.27
C ASN A 1060 -43.97 -40.00 -0.74
N ALA A 1061 -43.76 -39.78 -2.03
CA ALA A 1061 -42.64 -38.97 -2.56
C ALA A 1061 -42.41 -37.62 -1.85
N PHE A 1062 -43.45 -36.83 -1.57
CA PHE A 1062 -43.41 -35.55 -0.84
C PHE A 1062 -44.15 -35.62 0.51
N ASN A 1063 -44.20 -36.81 1.13
CA ASN A 1063 -44.94 -36.99 2.37
C ASN A 1063 -44.26 -36.25 3.52
N GLY A 1064 -44.99 -35.40 4.24
CA GLY A 1064 -44.46 -34.67 5.39
C GLY A 1064 -43.63 -33.42 5.07
N CYS A 1065 -43.59 -32.96 3.80
CA CYS A 1065 -42.98 -31.67 3.43
C CYS A 1065 -43.82 -30.47 3.94
N LYS A 1066 -43.84 -30.25 5.26
CA LYS A 1066 -44.79 -29.35 5.95
C LYS A 1066 -44.82 -27.91 5.38
N LYS A 1067 -43.68 -27.36 4.94
CA LYS A 1067 -43.60 -26.00 4.38
C LYS A 1067 -43.91 -25.92 2.86
N LEU A 1068 -44.11 -27.04 2.16
CA LEU A 1068 -44.23 -27.08 0.68
C LEU A 1068 -45.51 -26.39 0.21
N LYS A 1069 -45.35 -25.17 -0.30
CA LYS A 1069 -46.42 -24.21 -0.65
C LYS A 1069 -46.66 -24.07 -2.15
N THR A 1070 -45.65 -24.34 -2.98
CA THR A 1070 -45.71 -24.17 -4.44
C THR A 1070 -45.16 -25.41 -5.14
N ILE A 1071 -45.95 -26.01 -6.03
CA ILE A 1071 -45.52 -27.11 -6.89
C ILE A 1071 -45.80 -26.69 -8.34
N THR A 1072 -44.77 -26.63 -9.18
CA THR A 1072 -44.93 -26.50 -10.64
C THR A 1072 -44.79 -27.89 -11.25
N VAL A 1073 -45.71 -28.27 -12.12
CA VAL A 1073 -45.68 -29.55 -12.84
C VAL A 1073 -45.73 -29.22 -14.32
N LYS A 1074 -44.65 -29.50 -15.04
CA LYS A 1074 -44.54 -29.30 -16.50
C LYS A 1074 -45.07 -30.52 -17.27
N THR A 1075 -44.90 -31.73 -16.73
CA THR A 1075 -45.43 -32.98 -17.32
C THR A 1075 -46.94 -32.96 -17.48
N ASP A 1076 -47.38 -33.57 -18.57
CA ASP A 1076 -48.77 -33.82 -18.91
C ASP A 1076 -49.16 -35.32 -18.70
N LYS A 1077 -48.16 -36.17 -18.41
CA LYS A 1077 -48.19 -37.65 -18.36
C LYS A 1077 -48.71 -38.25 -17.05
N LEU A 1078 -48.90 -37.44 -16.00
CA LEU A 1078 -49.37 -37.94 -14.69
C LEU A 1078 -50.84 -38.39 -14.72
N THR A 1079 -51.10 -39.53 -14.11
CA THR A 1079 -52.40 -40.19 -13.98
C THR A 1079 -52.63 -40.66 -12.54
N THR A 1080 -53.85 -41.08 -12.21
CA THR A 1080 -54.11 -41.70 -10.90
C THR A 1080 -53.48 -43.08 -10.72
N LYS A 1081 -52.91 -43.69 -11.77
CA LYS A 1081 -52.18 -44.96 -11.70
C LYS A 1081 -50.69 -44.74 -11.37
N ASN A 1082 -50.02 -43.83 -12.06
CA ASN A 1082 -48.56 -43.63 -11.97
C ASN A 1082 -48.09 -42.65 -10.86
N VAL A 1083 -48.99 -41.89 -10.24
CA VAL A 1083 -48.70 -41.15 -8.98
C VAL A 1083 -49.06 -42.02 -7.78
N GLY A 1084 -48.10 -42.27 -6.90
CA GLY A 1084 -48.21 -43.20 -5.77
C GLY A 1084 -49.14 -42.72 -4.65
N ALA A 1085 -49.64 -43.67 -3.86
CA ALA A 1085 -50.48 -43.36 -2.70
C ALA A 1085 -49.74 -42.45 -1.71
N GLY A 1086 -50.42 -41.43 -1.20
CA GLY A 1086 -49.86 -40.48 -0.23
C GLY A 1086 -48.72 -39.60 -0.75
N ALA A 1087 -48.45 -39.55 -2.06
CA ALA A 1087 -47.35 -38.77 -2.64
C ALA A 1087 -47.30 -37.31 -2.18
N PHE A 1088 -48.44 -36.68 -1.89
CA PHE A 1088 -48.55 -35.31 -1.38
C PHE A 1088 -49.17 -35.21 0.03
N LYS A 1089 -49.15 -36.29 0.82
CA LYS A 1089 -49.73 -36.31 2.18
C LYS A 1089 -48.89 -35.44 3.13
N GLY A 1090 -49.49 -34.41 3.72
CA GLY A 1090 -48.82 -33.58 4.73
C GLY A 1090 -48.01 -32.38 4.19
N ILE A 1091 -48.15 -32.05 2.90
CA ILE A 1091 -47.72 -30.74 2.38
C ILE A 1091 -48.60 -29.60 2.94
N LYS A 1092 -48.19 -28.34 2.74
CA LYS A 1092 -48.94 -27.16 3.26
C LYS A 1092 -50.40 -27.17 2.75
N LYS A 1093 -51.36 -26.96 3.66
CA LYS A 1093 -52.79 -26.80 3.32
C LYS A 1093 -52.96 -25.65 2.32
N LYS A 1094 -53.80 -25.84 1.29
CA LYS A 1094 -53.98 -24.89 0.17
C LYS A 1094 -52.71 -24.62 -0.69
N ALA A 1095 -51.74 -25.54 -0.72
CA ALA A 1095 -50.60 -25.47 -1.63
C ALA A 1095 -51.03 -25.24 -3.10
N THR A 1096 -50.27 -24.43 -3.82
CA THR A 1096 -50.55 -24.05 -5.21
C THR A 1096 -49.84 -24.99 -6.16
N PHE A 1097 -50.61 -25.59 -7.07
CA PHE A 1097 -50.08 -26.41 -8.17
C PHE A 1097 -50.23 -25.64 -9.48
N LYS A 1098 -49.12 -25.24 -10.11
CA LYS A 1098 -49.09 -24.72 -11.49
C LYS A 1098 -48.95 -25.91 -12.43
N VAL A 1099 -49.85 -26.09 -13.39
CA VAL A 1099 -49.92 -27.27 -14.28
C VAL A 1099 -50.23 -26.86 -15.72
N PRO A 1100 -50.02 -27.71 -16.74
CA PRO A 1100 -50.35 -27.36 -18.12
C PRO A 1100 -51.84 -27.02 -18.27
N LYS A 1101 -52.17 -26.01 -19.06
CA LYS A 1101 -53.54 -25.45 -19.23
C LYS A 1101 -54.60 -26.54 -19.47
N ALA A 1102 -54.29 -27.52 -20.32
CA ALA A 1102 -55.16 -28.67 -20.62
C ALA A 1102 -55.41 -29.62 -19.42
N LYS A 1103 -54.47 -29.72 -18.47
CA LYS A 1103 -54.50 -30.72 -17.38
C LYS A 1103 -55.12 -30.19 -16.08
N VAL A 1104 -55.42 -28.88 -15.96
CA VAL A 1104 -55.95 -28.25 -14.73
C VAL A 1104 -57.11 -29.03 -14.09
N LYS A 1105 -58.13 -29.42 -14.87
CA LYS A 1105 -59.29 -30.18 -14.37
C LYS A 1105 -58.89 -31.58 -13.88
N ALA A 1106 -58.07 -32.30 -14.64
CA ALA A 1106 -57.61 -33.65 -14.33
C ALA A 1106 -56.69 -33.67 -13.09
N TYR A 1107 -55.72 -32.76 -13.04
CA TYR A 1107 -54.70 -32.73 -11.99
C TYR A 1107 -55.26 -32.25 -10.65
N LYS A 1108 -56.29 -31.39 -10.66
CA LYS A 1108 -57.07 -31.06 -9.45
C LYS A 1108 -57.73 -32.30 -8.81
N LYS A 1109 -58.27 -33.22 -9.61
CA LYS A 1109 -58.80 -34.51 -9.10
C LYS A 1109 -57.65 -35.41 -8.62
N LEU A 1110 -56.56 -35.51 -9.40
CA LEU A 1110 -55.40 -36.34 -9.11
C LEU A 1110 -54.73 -35.94 -7.79
N PHE A 1111 -54.28 -34.70 -7.61
CA PHE A 1111 -53.53 -34.29 -6.41
C PHE A 1111 -54.36 -34.40 -5.13
N LYS A 1112 -55.69 -34.12 -5.20
CA LYS A 1112 -56.61 -34.37 -4.09
C LYS A 1112 -56.65 -35.86 -3.73
N LYS A 1113 -56.76 -36.77 -4.71
CA LYS A 1113 -56.72 -38.23 -4.49
C LYS A 1113 -55.35 -38.73 -3.99
N LYS A 1114 -54.27 -37.98 -4.21
CA LYS A 1114 -52.88 -38.36 -3.85
C LYS A 1114 -52.33 -37.64 -2.61
N GLY A 1115 -53.19 -36.96 -1.85
CA GLY A 1115 -52.91 -36.53 -0.47
C GLY A 1115 -52.84 -35.02 -0.24
N ALA A 1116 -52.89 -34.19 -1.30
CA ALA A 1116 -52.85 -32.74 -1.16
C ALA A 1116 -54.17 -32.22 -0.54
N LYS A 1117 -54.08 -31.52 0.59
CA LYS A 1117 -55.25 -30.95 1.29
C LYS A 1117 -55.66 -29.60 0.67
N SER A 1118 -56.77 -29.63 -0.07
CA SER A 1118 -57.40 -28.48 -0.75
C SER A 1118 -56.49 -27.74 -1.76
N PRO A 1119 -55.89 -28.44 -2.75
CA PRO A 1119 -54.87 -27.86 -3.63
C PRO A 1119 -55.45 -26.73 -4.51
N LYS A 1120 -54.74 -25.61 -4.58
CA LYS A 1120 -55.00 -24.50 -5.51
C LYS A 1120 -54.36 -24.83 -6.87
N VAL A 1121 -55.04 -25.63 -7.70
CA VAL A 1121 -54.54 -25.94 -9.05
C VAL A 1121 -54.89 -24.81 -10.02
N LYS A 1122 -53.87 -24.25 -10.67
CA LYS A 1122 -53.95 -23.18 -11.67
C LYS A 1122 -53.19 -23.61 -12.93
N ALA A 1123 -53.56 -23.05 -14.08
CA ALA A 1123 -52.68 -23.14 -15.25
C ALA A 1123 -51.33 -22.46 -14.92
N SER A 1124 -50.23 -23.00 -15.44
CA SER A 1124 -49.06 -22.17 -15.72
C SER A 1124 -49.47 -21.09 -16.73
N LYS A 1125 -48.86 -19.90 -16.63
CA LYS A 1125 -48.70 -19.07 -17.83
C LYS A 1125 -47.80 -19.86 -18.78
#